data_AF-A0A267F096-F1
#
_entry.id   AF-A0A267F096-F1
#
_cell.length_a   1.000
_cell.length_b   1.000
_cell.length_c   1.000
_cell.angle_alpha   90.00
_cell.angle_beta   90.00
_cell.angle_gamma   90.00
#
_symmetry.space_group_name_H-M   'P 1'
#
loop_
_entity.id
_entity.type
_entity.pdbx_description
1 polymer ?
#
loop_
_entity_poly.entity_id
_entity_poly.type
_entity_poly.pdbx_seq_one_letter_code
_entity_poly.pdbx_strand_id
1 'polypeptide(L)'
;STKTKASAWTCPACTLINQTENAVCSACDAPKSSGSATSAVAHPGRQASLASADVQREAELRARERVDELRALCRSAGEVFVDDEFPPGDRALYGLGGRHRRRVAEEDQPDGGQLPCGIRWCRLEEIQHEDLPAWRSQPCQFPQLRSPAKLNLVDEMMNFFTGRTNGAAMSQEADRPEAGPVTHGTGWIVVDERATASAADIRQGYLGDCWLLSALAVVAERRSMLRRILLTREVNPEGVYAVQLCVAGLWKTVYIDGFFPCRADTRTLVYSHCRGAQLWVALVEKALAKEFGSYAALTSGRSLEGLAILTGAPCESYELQSDAVQSNQEERELIWAKLLSGAERGCLIGASCGAGRMTLPDEAYQALGLYPRHAYSVLQVRSAGPHQLLLLRNPWGRGEWRGRFSPGHRASWAELEPQYRQELTDVLSSGDHQQDSGLFWIGFDDLLAYFDSVDIAHCPLNESEVHEVRLSCLLKPKEPLEVFAMTVLERTALDLVLYQPCNRYSDSIVLGDLCLVVCQGDNDLRPGRIIHQTQRYVRNFIMLSAVLDPGVYTVACLSFNKWTLDKPVKLNLAVHSSQQPVLLEQMQCGSQHWLAELVCKLAEKCAPRCQLRPGVDSYYLTTGWAGLICVVVNRDPGSACWSSVSATAPRTL
;
A
#
# COMPACT_ATOMS: atom_id res chain seq x y z
N SER A 1 14.34 -63.07 -21.08
CA SER A 1 15.12 -62.79 -19.85
C SER A 1 14.54 -61.54 -19.21
N THR A 2 13.74 -61.74 -18.16
CA THR A 2 13.04 -60.72 -17.38
C THR A 2 14.03 -59.99 -16.47
N LYS A 3 14.31 -58.70 -16.71
CA LYS A 3 15.02 -57.85 -15.76
C LYS A 3 14.01 -57.26 -14.78
N THR A 4 14.08 -57.72 -13.53
CA THR A 4 13.37 -57.24 -12.36
C THR A 4 13.68 -55.76 -12.12
N LYS A 5 12.63 -54.92 -12.02
CA LYS A 5 12.74 -53.53 -11.51
C LYS A 5 13.11 -53.60 -10.03
N ALA A 6 14.29 -53.12 -9.66
CA ALA A 6 14.67 -52.96 -8.26
C ALA A 6 13.73 -51.95 -7.60
N SER A 7 13.13 -52.32 -6.47
CA SER A 7 12.32 -51.44 -5.66
C SER A 7 13.22 -50.47 -4.87
N ALA A 8 12.74 -49.26 -4.61
CA ALA A 8 13.44 -48.23 -3.85
C ALA A 8 12.49 -47.58 -2.83
N TRP A 9 13.02 -46.95 -1.78
CA TRP A 9 12.25 -46.27 -0.74
C TRP A 9 12.83 -44.88 -0.43
N THR A 10 11.98 -43.92 -0.12
CA THR A 10 12.37 -42.54 0.16
C THR A 10 12.58 -42.34 1.66
N CYS A 11 13.71 -41.76 2.06
CA CYS A 11 13.99 -41.46 3.46
C CYS A 11 13.03 -40.36 3.99
N PRO A 12 12.31 -40.59 5.11
CA PRO A 12 11.38 -39.59 5.64
C PRO A 12 12.08 -38.39 6.29
N ALA A 13 13.36 -38.51 6.66
CA ALA A 13 14.12 -37.44 7.31
C ALA A 13 14.81 -36.49 6.31
N CYS A 14 15.31 -37.01 5.18
CA CYS A 14 16.10 -36.21 4.23
C CYS A 14 15.68 -36.37 2.76
N THR A 15 14.60 -37.12 2.48
CA THR A 15 14.01 -37.34 1.15
C THR A 15 14.88 -38.07 0.11
N LEU A 16 16.07 -38.56 0.49
CA LEU A 16 16.93 -39.36 -0.40
C LEU A 16 16.28 -40.70 -0.76
N ILE A 17 16.36 -41.09 -2.04
CA ILE A 17 15.89 -42.39 -2.54
C ILE A 17 16.96 -43.45 -2.29
N ASN A 18 16.63 -44.42 -1.43
CA ASN A 18 17.48 -45.53 -1.04
C ASN A 18 17.04 -46.83 -1.74
N GLN A 19 17.98 -47.74 -2.00
CA GLN A 19 17.65 -49.07 -2.53
C GLN A 19 16.91 -49.91 -1.48
N THR A 20 16.01 -50.81 -1.87
CA THR A 20 15.22 -51.59 -0.89
C THR A 20 16.04 -52.45 0.06
N GLU A 21 17.25 -52.83 -0.32
CA GLU A 21 18.17 -53.63 0.51
C GLU A 21 18.72 -52.83 1.70
N ASN A 22 18.73 -51.49 1.61
CA ASN A 22 19.18 -50.64 2.69
C ASN A 22 18.10 -50.53 3.78
N ALA A 23 18.42 -51.00 4.99
CA ALA A 23 17.55 -50.87 6.16
C ALA A 23 17.60 -49.45 6.79
N VAL A 24 18.62 -48.66 6.47
CA VAL A 24 18.83 -47.28 6.91
C VAL A 24 19.23 -46.39 5.73
N CYS A 25 18.97 -45.09 5.84
CA CYS A 25 19.31 -44.12 4.80
C CYS A 25 20.83 -43.95 4.66
N SER A 26 21.37 -44.05 3.44
CA SER A 26 22.81 -43.96 3.19
C SER A 26 23.42 -42.58 3.45
N ALA A 27 22.62 -41.54 3.65
CA ALA A 27 23.11 -40.18 3.90
C ALA A 27 22.91 -39.70 5.35
N CYS A 28 21.98 -40.28 6.10
CA CYS A 28 21.63 -39.77 7.44
C CYS A 28 21.32 -40.87 8.45
N ASP A 29 21.55 -42.14 8.10
CA ASP A 29 21.35 -43.35 8.91
C ASP A 29 19.92 -43.55 9.49
N ALA A 30 18.94 -42.79 9.01
CA ALA A 30 17.55 -42.89 9.46
C ALA A 30 16.93 -44.24 9.01
N PRO A 31 16.20 -44.95 9.88
CA PRO A 31 15.68 -46.29 9.58
C PRO A 31 14.54 -46.28 8.57
N LYS A 32 14.45 -47.35 7.79
CA LYS A 32 13.37 -47.66 6.86
C LYS A 32 12.10 -47.98 7.64
N SER A 33 11.18 -47.04 7.76
CA SER A 33 9.99 -47.16 8.60
C SER A 33 9.02 -48.25 8.09
N SER A 34 8.74 -49.26 8.91
CA SER A 34 7.68 -50.25 8.69
C SER A 34 6.41 -49.85 9.46
N GLY A 35 5.57 -49.01 8.83
CA GLY A 35 4.14 -48.87 9.11
C GLY A 35 3.67 -48.20 10.42
N SER A 36 3.31 -46.92 10.35
CA SER A 36 1.99 -46.35 10.75
C SER A 36 2.00 -44.81 10.67
N ALA A 37 2.36 -44.26 9.51
CA ALA A 37 2.07 -42.85 9.22
C ALA A 37 0.68 -42.77 8.59
N THR A 38 -0.19 -41.97 9.20
CA THR A 38 -1.45 -41.49 8.61
C THR A 38 -1.20 -41.02 7.18
N SER A 39 -1.94 -41.61 6.25
CA SER A 39 -1.73 -41.44 4.81
C SER A 39 -2.04 -40.01 4.37
N ALA A 40 -1.01 -39.20 4.15
CA ALA A 40 -1.08 -38.09 3.21
C ALA A 40 -1.18 -38.71 1.80
N VAL A 41 -2.40 -38.90 1.31
CA VAL A 41 -2.67 -39.37 -0.06
C VAL A 41 -2.05 -38.36 -1.03
N ALA A 42 -1.07 -38.80 -1.82
CA ALA A 42 -0.49 -37.99 -2.89
C ALA A 42 -1.44 -37.98 -4.10
N HIS A 43 -2.07 -36.84 -4.37
CA HIS A 43 -2.85 -36.63 -5.59
C HIS A 43 -1.96 -36.05 -6.71
N PRO A 44 -2.06 -36.53 -7.97
CA PRO A 44 -1.29 -35.98 -9.09
C PRO A 44 -1.89 -34.64 -9.52
N GLY A 45 -1.07 -33.58 -9.55
CA GLY A 45 -1.49 -32.21 -9.91
C GLY A 45 -1.00 -31.10 -8.98
N ARG A 46 -0.18 -31.42 -7.98
CA ARG A 46 0.26 -30.49 -6.92
C ARG A 46 1.22 -29.40 -7.41
N GLN A 47 0.80 -28.14 -7.29
CA GLN A 47 1.73 -27.02 -7.09
C GLN A 47 1.99 -26.89 -5.59
N ALA A 48 3.16 -27.33 -5.13
CA ALA A 48 3.64 -27.03 -3.78
C ALA A 48 4.23 -25.61 -3.76
N SER A 49 3.93 -24.84 -2.72
CA SER A 49 4.52 -23.51 -2.53
C SER A 49 6.02 -23.61 -2.24
N LEU A 50 6.86 -22.99 -3.08
CA LEU A 50 8.25 -22.70 -2.74
C LEU A 50 8.30 -21.69 -1.58
N ALA A 51 9.36 -21.71 -0.77
CA ALA A 51 9.55 -20.71 0.27
C ALA A 51 9.65 -19.31 -0.36
N SER A 52 8.93 -18.32 0.17
CA SER A 52 8.86 -16.98 -0.43
C SER A 52 10.23 -16.31 -0.62
N ALA A 53 11.17 -16.53 0.29
CA ALA A 53 12.52 -15.97 0.17
C ALA A 53 13.23 -16.42 -1.12
N ASP A 54 13.03 -17.68 -1.54
CA ASP A 54 13.61 -18.21 -2.77
C ASP A 54 12.95 -17.61 -4.01
N VAL A 55 11.61 -17.46 -3.98
CA VAL A 55 10.83 -16.84 -5.06
C VAL A 55 11.24 -15.37 -5.23
N GLN A 56 11.41 -14.64 -4.13
CA GLN A 56 11.81 -13.24 -4.13
C GLN A 56 13.22 -13.06 -4.72
N ARG A 57 14.17 -13.90 -4.28
CA ARG A 57 15.55 -13.88 -4.77
C ARG A 57 15.64 -14.23 -6.25
N GLU A 58 14.87 -15.21 -6.70
CA GLU A 58 14.79 -15.58 -8.11
C GLU A 58 14.17 -14.45 -8.95
N ALA A 59 13.13 -13.79 -8.44
CA ALA A 59 12.52 -12.64 -9.10
C ALA A 59 13.50 -11.44 -9.21
N GLU A 60 14.27 -11.16 -8.16
CA GLU A 60 15.32 -10.13 -8.18
C GLU A 60 16.42 -10.46 -9.20
N LEU A 61 16.85 -11.73 -9.27
CA LEU A 61 17.87 -12.17 -10.23
C LEU A 61 17.38 -12.04 -11.67
N ARG A 62 16.17 -12.52 -11.97
CA ARG A 62 15.52 -12.35 -13.28
C ARG A 62 15.35 -10.88 -13.65
N ALA A 63 15.03 -10.03 -12.68
CA ALA A 63 14.92 -8.59 -12.90
C ALA A 63 16.24 -7.96 -13.31
N ARG A 64 17.34 -8.34 -12.64
CA ARG A 64 18.70 -7.86 -12.97
C ARG A 64 19.13 -8.32 -14.36
N GLU A 65 18.96 -9.60 -14.67
CA GLU A 65 19.25 -10.14 -16.00
C GLU A 65 18.49 -9.37 -17.08
N ARG A 66 17.19 -9.10 -16.85
CA ARG A 66 16.38 -8.35 -17.80
C ARG A 66 16.83 -6.90 -17.97
N VAL A 67 17.24 -6.22 -16.89
CA VAL A 67 17.82 -4.86 -16.99
C VAL A 67 19.10 -4.90 -17.83
N ASP A 68 19.98 -5.87 -17.60
CA ASP A 68 21.24 -5.99 -18.36
C ASP A 68 21.01 -6.32 -19.84
N GLU A 69 20.04 -7.16 -20.16
CA GLU A 69 19.59 -7.41 -21.54
C GLU A 69 19.11 -6.13 -22.23
N LEU A 70 18.20 -5.38 -21.60
CA LEU A 70 17.66 -4.13 -22.15
C LEU A 70 18.77 -3.11 -22.38
N ARG A 71 19.69 -2.97 -21.42
CA ARG A 71 20.86 -2.09 -21.56
C ARG A 71 21.77 -2.52 -22.72
N ALA A 72 22.00 -3.82 -22.90
CA ALA A 72 22.80 -4.32 -24.01
C ALA A 72 22.14 -4.03 -25.37
N LEU A 73 20.82 -4.20 -25.47
CA LEU A 73 20.06 -3.85 -26.68
C LEU A 73 20.17 -2.35 -27.00
N CYS A 74 19.96 -1.48 -26.01
CA CYS A 74 20.12 -0.03 -26.15
C CYS A 74 21.52 0.36 -26.63
N ARG A 75 22.57 -0.21 -26.01
CA ARG A 75 23.97 0.01 -26.45
C ARG A 75 24.22 -0.45 -27.89
N SER A 76 23.65 -1.58 -28.30
CA SER A 76 23.83 -2.10 -29.66
C SER A 76 23.12 -1.24 -30.71
N ALA A 77 21.99 -0.63 -30.35
CA ALA A 77 21.23 0.26 -31.21
C ALA A 77 21.77 1.70 -31.22
N GLY A 78 22.57 2.09 -30.22
CA GLY A 78 22.98 3.48 -30.01
C GLY A 78 21.82 4.38 -29.54
N GLU A 79 20.80 3.79 -28.95
CA GLU A 79 19.55 4.43 -28.54
C GLU A 79 19.37 4.33 -27.01
N VAL A 80 18.63 5.26 -26.42
CA VAL A 80 18.23 5.17 -25.01
C VAL A 80 16.97 4.31 -24.89
N PHE A 81 16.76 3.70 -23.72
CA PHE A 81 15.55 2.95 -23.46
C PHE A 81 14.34 3.89 -23.41
N VAL A 82 13.29 3.52 -24.12
CA VAL A 82 11.97 4.15 -24.06
C VAL A 82 10.98 3.04 -23.75
N ASP A 83 10.13 3.26 -22.75
CA ASP A 83 9.15 2.28 -22.33
C ASP A 83 7.92 2.32 -23.25
N ASP A 84 7.82 1.36 -24.16
CA ASP A 84 6.72 1.26 -25.12
C ASP A 84 5.33 1.09 -24.45
N GLU A 85 5.28 0.53 -23.24
CA GLU A 85 4.03 0.35 -22.49
C GLU A 85 3.59 1.64 -21.78
N PHE A 86 4.54 2.53 -21.49
CA PHE A 86 4.31 3.78 -20.78
C PHE A 86 5.13 4.94 -21.37
N PRO A 87 4.93 5.28 -22.66
CA PRO A 87 5.80 6.21 -23.36
C PRO A 87 5.61 7.65 -22.86
N PRO A 88 6.66 8.48 -22.91
CA PRO A 88 6.59 9.90 -22.59
C PRO A 88 5.51 10.63 -23.41
N GLY A 89 4.45 11.09 -22.75
CA GLY A 89 3.41 11.88 -23.40
C GLY A 89 2.14 12.06 -22.57
N ASP A 90 1.12 12.71 -23.16
CA ASP A 90 -0.15 13.03 -22.49
C ASP A 90 -0.88 11.81 -21.94
N ARG A 91 -0.73 10.64 -22.58
CA ARG A 91 -1.36 9.40 -22.12
C ARG A 91 -0.76 8.93 -20.80
N ALA A 92 0.56 9.03 -20.61
CA ALA A 92 1.21 8.69 -19.36
C ALA A 92 0.87 9.68 -18.24
N LEU A 93 0.62 10.96 -18.58
CA LEU A 93 0.19 11.97 -17.59
C LEU A 93 -1.28 11.80 -17.19
N TYR A 94 -2.19 11.68 -18.15
CA TYR A 94 -3.63 11.86 -17.93
C TYR A 94 -4.49 10.62 -18.23
N GLY A 95 -3.90 9.56 -18.82
CA GLY A 95 -4.58 8.34 -19.24
C GLY A 95 -5.38 8.48 -20.55
N LEU A 96 -6.35 7.58 -20.77
CA LEU A 96 -7.20 7.58 -21.97
C LEU A 96 -8.19 8.78 -21.95
N GLY A 97 -8.14 9.63 -22.99
CA GLY A 97 -8.94 10.87 -23.06
C GLY A 97 -8.18 12.15 -22.68
N GLY A 98 -6.84 12.08 -22.61
CA GLY A 98 -5.96 13.16 -22.14
C GLY A 98 -6.18 14.57 -22.70
N ARG A 99 -6.71 14.75 -23.92
CA ARG A 99 -7.02 16.10 -24.45
C ARG A 99 -8.21 16.77 -23.75
N HIS A 100 -9.24 16.01 -23.40
CA HIS A 100 -10.40 16.55 -22.68
C HIS A 100 -10.04 16.74 -21.19
N ARG A 101 -9.30 15.80 -20.62
CA ARG A 101 -8.84 15.84 -19.23
C ARG A 101 -7.73 16.84 -18.97
N ARG A 102 -6.92 17.20 -19.96
CA ARG A 102 -5.99 18.34 -19.85
C ARG A 102 -6.76 19.65 -19.64
N ARG A 103 -7.88 19.86 -20.35
CA ARG A 103 -8.75 21.03 -20.15
C ARG A 103 -9.41 21.00 -18.77
N VAL A 104 -9.91 19.84 -18.33
CA VAL A 104 -10.49 19.70 -16.98
C VAL A 104 -9.44 19.85 -15.88
N ALA A 105 -8.22 19.33 -16.04
CA ALA A 105 -7.13 19.51 -15.06
C ALA A 105 -6.59 20.95 -15.03
N GLU A 106 -6.79 21.72 -16.10
CA GLU A 106 -6.54 23.17 -16.17
C GLU A 106 -7.70 23.99 -15.54
N GLU A 107 -8.90 23.41 -15.36
CA GLU A 107 -10.15 24.10 -14.90
C GLU A 107 -10.63 23.69 -13.48
N ASP A 108 -10.54 22.42 -13.09
CA ASP A 108 -11.07 21.85 -11.83
C ASP A 108 -9.92 21.33 -10.96
N GLN A 109 -9.40 22.16 -10.04
CA GLN A 109 -8.55 21.68 -8.96
C GLN A 109 -8.88 22.31 -7.59
N PRO A 110 -8.90 21.50 -6.51
CA PRO A 110 -9.41 21.90 -5.20
C PRO A 110 -8.57 22.97 -4.49
N ASP A 111 -7.30 23.18 -4.88
CA ASP A 111 -6.38 24.10 -4.20
C ASP A 111 -6.04 25.37 -5.01
N GLY A 112 -6.76 25.66 -6.11
CA GLY A 112 -6.64 26.93 -6.83
C GLY A 112 -5.29 27.18 -7.53
N GLY A 113 -4.37 26.21 -7.57
CA GLY A 113 -3.15 26.29 -8.35
C GLY A 113 -3.38 25.80 -9.77
N GLN A 114 -3.11 26.61 -10.79
CA GLN A 114 -3.04 26.13 -12.18
C GLN A 114 -1.80 25.25 -12.38
N LEU A 115 -1.93 24.19 -13.18
CA LEU A 115 -0.77 23.43 -13.69
C LEU A 115 0.24 24.44 -14.28
N PRO A 116 1.55 24.27 -14.07
CA PRO A 116 2.55 25.09 -14.74
C PRO A 116 2.29 25.11 -16.25
N CYS A 117 2.46 26.26 -16.89
CA CYS A 117 2.19 26.44 -18.32
C CYS A 117 3.12 25.55 -19.18
N GLY A 118 2.69 24.31 -19.41
CA GLY A 118 3.39 23.29 -20.20
C GLY A 118 4.19 22.30 -19.35
N ILE A 119 3.92 21.01 -19.55
CA ILE A 119 4.76 19.89 -19.09
C ILE A 119 5.60 19.42 -20.28
N ARG A 120 6.88 19.18 -20.03
CA ARG A 120 7.83 18.58 -20.98
C ARG A 120 8.41 17.30 -20.37
N TRP A 121 8.57 16.27 -21.18
CA TRP A 121 9.32 15.09 -20.76
C TRP A 121 10.81 15.35 -20.98
N CYS A 122 11.59 15.28 -19.91
CA CYS A 122 13.02 15.54 -19.91
C CYS A 122 13.80 14.26 -19.61
N ARG A 123 14.95 14.10 -20.26
CA ARG A 123 15.97 13.13 -19.85
C ARG A 123 16.69 13.63 -18.61
N LEU A 124 17.32 12.72 -17.88
CA LEU A 124 18.05 13.04 -16.64
C LEU A 124 19.08 14.17 -16.78
N GLU A 125 19.79 14.20 -17.91
CA GLU A 125 20.78 15.24 -18.25
C GLU A 125 20.17 16.62 -18.55
N GLU A 126 18.86 16.68 -18.81
CA GLU A 126 18.13 17.91 -19.10
C GLU A 126 17.44 18.51 -17.87
N ILE A 127 17.31 17.72 -16.78
CA ILE A 127 16.62 18.13 -15.56
C ILE A 127 17.51 19.07 -14.76
N GLN A 128 16.96 20.22 -14.39
CA GLN A 128 17.62 21.16 -13.49
C GLN A 128 17.28 20.84 -12.02
N HIS A 129 18.29 20.92 -11.16
CA HIS A 129 18.12 20.77 -9.72
C HIS A 129 17.75 22.13 -9.10
N GLU A 130 16.62 22.19 -8.40
CA GLU A 130 16.24 23.36 -7.61
C GLU A 130 16.95 23.31 -6.24
N ASP A 131 18.19 23.79 -6.16
CA ASP A 131 18.71 24.37 -4.92
C ASP A 131 18.49 25.89 -4.97
N LEU A 132 17.24 26.33 -4.92
CA LEU A 132 16.90 27.74 -4.76
C LEU A 132 15.93 27.91 -3.56
N PRO A 133 16.18 28.89 -2.68
CA PRO A 133 15.48 29.03 -1.40
C PRO A 133 13.99 29.34 -1.61
N ALA A 134 13.17 28.80 -0.71
CA ALA A 134 11.70 28.76 -0.71
C ALA A 134 10.94 30.12 -0.69
N TRP A 135 11.48 31.20 -1.26
CA TRP A 135 10.84 32.54 -1.20
C TRP A 135 10.61 33.22 -2.56
N ARG A 136 10.56 32.48 -3.68
CA ARG A 136 9.97 32.99 -4.94
C ARG A 136 8.76 32.20 -5.43
N SER A 137 7.90 31.78 -4.51
CA SER A 137 6.47 31.79 -4.77
C SER A 137 5.91 33.09 -4.20
N GLN A 138 5.87 34.15 -5.01
CA GLN A 138 5.01 35.29 -4.67
C GLN A 138 3.60 34.75 -4.44
N PRO A 139 2.91 35.14 -3.37
CA PRO A 139 1.48 34.86 -3.27
C PRO A 139 0.84 35.53 -4.47
N CYS A 140 0.14 34.77 -5.31
CA CYS A 140 -0.80 35.35 -6.24
C CYS A 140 -1.75 36.22 -5.41
N GLN A 141 -1.58 37.53 -5.49
CA GLN A 141 -2.55 38.46 -4.97
C GLN A 141 -3.84 38.20 -5.74
N PHE A 142 -4.81 37.61 -5.04
CA PHE A 142 -6.17 37.47 -5.53
C PHE A 142 -6.65 38.83 -6.03
N PRO A 143 -7.08 38.96 -7.30
CA PRO A 143 -7.90 40.09 -7.68
C PRO A 143 -9.20 39.96 -6.88
N GLN A 144 -9.46 40.90 -5.98
CA GLN A 144 -10.79 41.07 -5.41
C GLN A 144 -11.77 41.28 -6.58
N LEU A 145 -12.53 40.24 -6.93
CA LEU A 145 -13.70 40.38 -7.78
C LEU A 145 -14.75 41.18 -7.00
N ARG A 146 -14.70 42.50 -7.20
CA ARG A 146 -15.81 43.39 -6.86
C ARG A 146 -17.01 43.03 -7.73
N SER A 147 -18.17 43.03 -7.09
CA SER A 147 -19.49 42.88 -7.71
C SER A 147 -19.70 43.87 -8.86
N PRO A 148 -20.52 43.53 -9.87
CA PRO A 148 -20.82 44.46 -10.94
C PRO A 148 -21.90 45.47 -10.52
N ALA A 149 -21.71 46.69 -11.01
CA ALA A 149 -22.67 47.78 -11.19
C ALA A 149 -23.15 48.57 -9.95
N LYS A 150 -22.62 49.80 -9.82
CA LYS A 150 -23.42 51.02 -10.06
C LYS A 150 -22.53 52.23 -10.32
N LEU A 151 -22.97 53.01 -11.31
CA LEU A 151 -22.39 54.24 -11.86
C LEU A 151 -22.09 55.36 -10.84
N ASN A 152 -21.06 56.15 -11.13
CA ASN A 152 -21.05 57.63 -11.31
C ASN A 152 -19.58 58.11 -11.19
N LEU A 153 -18.91 58.47 -12.28
CA LEU A 153 -18.76 59.84 -12.80
C LEU A 153 -18.43 60.88 -11.71
N VAL A 154 -17.18 61.36 -11.74
CA VAL A 154 -16.66 62.71 -11.46
C VAL A 154 -15.24 62.59 -10.84
N ASP A 155 -14.31 63.40 -11.36
CA ASP A 155 -12.93 63.64 -10.90
C ASP A 155 -11.76 62.91 -11.61
N GLU A 156 -11.68 63.11 -12.93
CA GLU A 156 -10.41 63.56 -13.51
C GLU A 156 -10.20 65.05 -13.17
N MET A 157 -8.93 65.47 -13.10
CA MET A 157 -8.42 66.84 -12.89
C MET A 157 -8.03 67.15 -11.44
N MET A 158 -6.76 66.90 -11.10
CA MET A 158 -5.82 67.95 -10.65
C MET A 158 -4.45 67.34 -10.28
N ASN A 159 -3.39 68.03 -10.75
CA ASN A 159 -2.03 68.05 -10.22
C ASN A 159 -0.95 67.15 -10.86
N PHE A 160 -0.63 67.54 -12.09
CA PHE A 160 0.71 67.94 -12.52
C PHE A 160 1.50 68.78 -11.48
N PHE A 161 2.83 68.76 -11.54
CA PHE A 161 3.86 69.43 -10.69
C PHE A 161 4.25 68.66 -9.42
N THR A 162 5.45 68.07 -9.30
CA THR A 162 6.76 68.74 -9.35
C THR A 162 7.87 67.73 -9.62
N GLY A 163 8.82 68.10 -10.49
CA GLY A 163 9.97 67.29 -10.86
C GLY A 163 11.11 67.31 -9.85
N ARG A 164 12.00 66.32 -9.95
CA ARG A 164 13.43 66.43 -9.59
C ARG A 164 14.25 65.32 -10.23
N THR A 165 15.43 65.72 -10.67
CA THR A 165 16.41 65.04 -11.52
C THR A 165 17.60 64.46 -10.74
N ASN A 166 18.30 63.54 -11.41
CA ASN A 166 19.73 63.18 -11.35
C ASN A 166 20.24 62.11 -10.37
N GLY A 167 21.06 61.20 -10.92
CA GLY A 167 22.06 60.40 -10.20
C GLY A 167 22.55 59.18 -11.00
N ALA A 168 23.59 59.35 -11.81
CA ALA A 168 24.27 58.29 -12.56
C ALA A 168 25.32 57.54 -11.71
N ALA A 169 25.59 56.26 -12.00
CA ALA A 169 26.86 55.59 -11.71
C ALA A 169 27.09 54.38 -12.65
N MET A 170 28.26 54.37 -13.29
CA MET A 170 28.82 53.29 -14.12
C MET A 170 29.51 52.20 -13.28
N SER A 171 29.56 50.96 -13.77
CA SER A 171 30.75 50.06 -13.71
C SER A 171 30.48 48.77 -14.51
N GLN A 172 31.17 48.59 -15.63
CA GLN A 172 32.26 47.63 -15.89
C GLN A 172 31.80 46.22 -16.32
N GLU A 173 31.82 46.00 -17.64
CA GLU A 173 31.88 44.69 -18.29
C GLU A 173 33.28 44.10 -18.15
N ALA A 174 33.36 42.84 -17.71
CA ALA A 174 34.57 42.03 -17.72
C ALA A 174 34.31 40.71 -18.46
N ASP A 175 35.28 40.37 -19.31
CA ASP A 175 35.33 39.24 -20.25
C ASP A 175 34.87 37.89 -19.69
N ARG A 176 34.07 37.16 -20.48
CA ARG A 176 33.81 35.72 -20.31
C ARG A 176 34.81 34.93 -21.16
N PRO A 177 35.59 33.99 -20.59
CA PRO A 177 36.33 33.04 -21.41
C PRO A 177 35.37 31.98 -21.98
N GLU A 178 35.55 31.68 -23.27
CA GLU A 178 34.87 30.59 -23.99
C GLU A 178 35.20 29.24 -23.32
N ALA A 179 34.16 28.54 -22.85
CA ALA A 179 34.29 27.21 -22.29
C ALA A 179 34.36 26.17 -23.43
N GLY A 180 35.50 25.48 -23.55
CA GLY A 180 35.62 24.23 -24.26
C GLY A 180 34.76 23.11 -23.62
N PRO A 181 34.61 21.95 -24.29
CA PRO A 181 33.58 20.98 -23.96
C PRO A 181 33.86 20.31 -22.61
N VAL A 182 33.01 20.59 -21.62
CA VAL A 182 33.08 19.94 -20.31
C VAL A 182 32.28 18.64 -20.37
N THR A 183 32.98 17.52 -20.18
CA THR A 183 32.38 16.22 -19.91
C THR A 183 31.80 16.22 -18.50
N HIS A 184 30.49 16.49 -18.35
CA HIS A 184 29.81 16.45 -17.05
C HIS A 184 29.07 15.12 -16.85
N GLY A 185 29.45 14.36 -15.83
CA GLY A 185 28.53 13.39 -15.22
C GLY A 185 27.36 14.18 -14.61
N THR A 186 26.13 13.71 -14.79
CA THR A 186 24.89 14.46 -14.53
C THR A 186 24.65 14.82 -13.05
N GLY A 187 25.49 14.39 -12.11
CA GLY A 187 25.36 14.66 -10.67
C GLY A 187 24.24 13.88 -9.97
N TRP A 188 23.38 13.23 -10.74
CA TRP A 188 22.26 12.43 -10.23
C TRP A 188 22.71 11.06 -9.71
N ILE A 189 22.08 10.62 -8.64
CA ILE A 189 22.17 9.27 -8.11
C ILE A 189 20.76 8.68 -8.00
N VAL A 190 20.64 7.36 -8.01
CA VAL A 190 19.32 6.74 -7.78
C VAL A 190 18.93 6.93 -6.32
N VAL A 191 19.83 6.54 -5.42
CA VAL A 191 19.65 6.66 -3.97
C VAL A 191 21.02 6.84 -3.34
N ASP A 192 21.15 7.75 -2.38
CA ASP A 192 22.38 7.83 -1.58
C ASP A 192 22.46 6.60 -0.67
N GLU A 193 23.47 5.77 -0.89
CA GLU A 193 23.75 4.63 -0.04
C GLU A 193 24.62 5.02 1.17
N ARG A 194 25.26 6.19 1.18
CA ARG A 194 26.12 6.68 2.28
C ARG A 194 25.37 7.60 3.23
N ALA A 195 24.55 8.52 2.72
CA ALA A 195 23.51 9.19 3.50
C ALA A 195 22.24 8.35 3.37
N THR A 196 21.73 7.77 4.45
CA THR A 196 20.52 6.94 4.40
C THR A 196 19.38 7.74 3.78
N ALA A 197 18.84 7.29 2.64
CA ALA A 197 17.57 7.79 2.11
C ALA A 197 16.59 7.94 3.27
N SER A 198 16.07 9.15 3.46
CA SER A 198 15.27 9.49 4.63
C SER A 198 13.89 9.93 4.20
N ALA A 199 12.91 9.78 5.10
CA ALA A 199 11.65 10.47 4.97
C ALA A 199 11.86 11.96 4.65
N ALA A 200 12.87 12.61 5.24
CA ALA A 200 13.19 14.02 5.03
C ALA A 200 13.49 14.40 3.56
N ASP A 201 13.94 13.45 2.74
CA ASP A 201 14.25 13.69 1.33
C ASP A 201 12.98 13.84 0.50
N ILE A 202 11.86 13.24 0.91
CA ILE A 202 10.64 13.21 0.10
C ILE A 202 10.00 14.58 0.04
N ARG A 203 9.73 15.06 -1.17
CA ARG A 203 8.90 16.23 -1.46
C ARG A 203 7.83 15.86 -2.46
N GLN A 204 6.57 16.05 -2.06
CA GLN A 204 5.46 15.93 -2.99
C GLN A 204 5.52 17.06 -4.01
N GLY A 205 5.30 16.71 -5.28
CA GLY A 205 5.09 17.69 -6.32
C GLY A 205 3.61 18.07 -6.42
N TYR A 206 3.18 18.30 -7.65
CA TYR A 206 1.84 18.81 -7.93
C TYR A 206 0.72 17.74 -7.90
N LEU A 207 1.07 16.45 -7.80
CA LEU A 207 0.11 15.35 -7.82
C LEU A 207 -0.53 15.12 -6.45
N GLY A 208 -1.81 14.76 -6.41
CA GLY A 208 -2.56 14.46 -5.19
C GLY A 208 -2.34 13.03 -4.67
N ASP A 209 -1.09 12.57 -4.61
CA ASP A 209 -0.69 11.20 -4.28
C ASP A 209 0.00 11.09 -2.90
N CYS A 210 -0.33 12.00 -1.98
CA CYS A 210 0.22 12.06 -0.62
C CYS A 210 0.18 10.71 0.13
N TRP A 211 -0.83 9.88 -0.15
CA TRP A 211 -0.98 8.53 0.40
C TRP A 211 0.20 7.61 0.05
N LEU A 212 0.75 7.73 -1.16
CA LEU A 212 1.94 7.00 -1.60
C LEU A 212 3.17 7.57 -0.92
N LEU A 213 3.35 8.89 -0.95
CA LEU A 213 4.55 9.54 -0.44
C LEU A 213 4.70 9.43 1.08
N SER A 214 3.59 9.46 1.82
CA SER A 214 3.56 9.20 3.26
C SER A 214 3.88 7.74 3.58
N ALA A 215 3.38 6.78 2.81
CA ALA A 215 3.77 5.38 2.97
C ALA A 215 5.26 5.18 2.63
N LEU A 216 5.74 5.84 1.58
CA LEU A 216 7.13 5.77 1.15
C LEU A 216 8.09 6.38 2.17
N ALA A 217 7.68 7.44 2.88
CA ALA A 217 8.45 8.06 3.94
C ALA A 217 8.77 7.07 5.08
N VAL A 218 7.77 6.34 5.58
CA VAL A 218 8.01 5.35 6.64
C VAL A 218 8.78 4.12 6.14
N VAL A 219 8.66 3.78 4.86
CA VAL A 219 9.48 2.74 4.21
C VAL A 219 10.95 3.17 4.07
N ALA A 220 11.20 4.46 3.77
CA ALA A 220 12.56 4.99 3.60
C ALA A 220 13.40 4.89 4.87
N GLU A 221 12.78 4.99 6.04
CA GLU A 221 13.42 4.74 7.35
C GLU A 221 13.95 3.29 7.49
N ARG A 222 13.63 2.40 6.54
CA ARG A 222 14.13 1.02 6.46
C ARG A 222 14.87 0.77 5.17
N ARG A 223 16.19 0.84 5.27
CA ARG A 223 17.09 0.59 4.15
C ARG A 223 16.87 -0.77 3.46
N SER A 224 16.55 -1.84 4.21
CA SER A 224 16.32 -3.18 3.62
C SER A 224 15.09 -3.19 2.70
N MET A 225 14.01 -2.52 3.10
CA MET A 225 12.78 -2.42 2.30
C MET A 225 12.98 -1.56 1.07
N LEU A 226 13.61 -0.40 1.21
CA LEU A 226 13.90 0.46 0.07
C LEU A 226 14.78 -0.27 -0.97
N ARG A 227 15.74 -1.09 -0.51
CA ARG A 227 16.58 -1.94 -1.37
C ARG A 227 15.82 -3.07 -2.08
N ARG A 228 14.72 -3.56 -1.52
CA ARG A 228 13.82 -4.52 -2.19
C ARG A 228 12.99 -3.83 -3.26
N ILE A 229 12.53 -2.61 -2.99
CA ILE A 229 11.72 -1.82 -3.94
C ILE A 229 12.60 -1.34 -5.11
N LEU A 230 13.81 -0.83 -4.86
CA LEU A 230 14.70 -0.31 -5.90
C LEU A 230 15.72 -1.38 -6.33
N LEU A 231 15.41 -2.09 -7.43
CA LEU A 231 16.28 -3.14 -7.95
C LEU A 231 17.48 -2.56 -8.73
N THR A 232 17.26 -1.44 -9.43
CA THR A 232 18.34 -0.65 -10.04
C THR A 232 18.81 0.43 -9.08
N ARG A 233 20.11 0.47 -8.79
CA ARG A 233 20.68 1.36 -7.75
C ARG A 233 21.64 2.41 -8.26
N GLU A 234 21.98 2.34 -9.54
CA GLU A 234 22.92 3.25 -10.18
C GLU A 234 22.25 3.87 -11.40
N VAL A 235 22.55 5.15 -11.62
CA VAL A 235 22.18 5.82 -12.86
C VAL A 235 22.94 5.17 -13.99
N ASN A 236 22.24 4.85 -15.06
CA ASN A 236 22.83 4.25 -16.26
C ASN A 236 22.50 5.10 -17.50
N PRO A 237 23.45 5.25 -18.44
CA PRO A 237 23.24 6.08 -19.65
C PRO A 237 22.10 5.59 -20.53
N GLU A 238 21.79 4.28 -20.49
CA GLU A 238 20.69 3.70 -21.24
C GLU A 238 19.32 4.07 -20.67
N GLY A 239 19.25 4.55 -19.41
CA GLY A 239 18.02 4.98 -18.76
C GLY A 239 17.07 3.85 -18.38
N VAL A 240 17.55 2.63 -18.15
CA VAL A 240 16.74 1.47 -17.76
C VAL A 240 16.69 1.35 -16.23
N TYR A 241 15.50 1.36 -15.65
CA TYR A 241 15.31 1.16 -14.21
C TYR A 241 14.27 0.09 -13.92
N ALA A 242 14.48 -0.68 -12.86
CA ALA A 242 13.56 -1.68 -12.35
C ALA A 242 13.15 -1.38 -10.90
N VAL A 243 11.84 -1.36 -10.67
CA VAL A 243 11.20 -1.15 -9.37
C VAL A 243 10.30 -2.34 -9.04
N GLN A 244 10.32 -2.81 -7.80
CA GLN A 244 9.49 -3.92 -7.33
C GLN A 244 8.33 -3.39 -6.50
N LEU A 245 7.10 -3.80 -6.86
CA LEU A 245 5.85 -3.39 -6.20
C LEU A 245 4.98 -4.62 -5.91
N CYS A 246 4.20 -4.60 -4.82
CA CYS A 246 3.23 -5.64 -4.49
C CYS A 246 1.82 -5.22 -4.95
N VAL A 247 1.48 -5.49 -6.21
CA VAL A 247 0.21 -5.07 -6.81
C VAL A 247 -0.83 -6.17 -6.62
N ALA A 248 -1.97 -5.82 -6.01
CA ALA A 248 -3.03 -6.76 -5.67
C ALA A 248 -2.53 -8.02 -4.93
N GLY A 249 -1.55 -7.86 -4.04
CA GLY A 249 -0.99 -8.94 -3.23
C GLY A 249 0.06 -9.81 -3.93
N LEU A 250 0.50 -9.47 -5.14
CA LEU A 250 1.55 -10.17 -5.87
C LEU A 250 2.73 -9.25 -6.15
N TRP A 251 3.95 -9.74 -5.90
CA TRP A 251 5.17 -9.05 -6.26
C TRP A 251 5.33 -8.99 -7.78
N LYS A 252 5.54 -7.78 -8.30
CA LYS A 252 5.76 -7.50 -9.71
C LYS A 252 6.96 -6.58 -9.88
N THR A 253 7.83 -6.92 -10.82
CA THR A 253 8.91 -6.05 -11.28
C THR A 253 8.40 -5.18 -12.42
N VAL A 254 8.54 -3.87 -12.26
CA VAL A 254 8.14 -2.83 -13.21
C VAL A 254 9.41 -2.21 -13.79
N TYR A 255 9.57 -2.32 -15.11
CA TYR A 255 10.66 -1.67 -15.84
C TYR A 255 10.16 -0.32 -16.37
N ILE A 256 10.95 0.73 -16.17
CA ILE A 256 10.64 2.10 -16.60
C ILE A 256 11.87 2.76 -17.21
N ASP A 257 11.63 3.71 -18.11
CA ASP A 257 12.69 4.54 -18.69
C ASP A 257 13.09 5.75 -17.81
N GLY A 258 14.14 6.45 -18.23
CA GLY A 258 14.72 7.62 -17.56
C GLY A 258 14.12 8.97 -17.94
N PHE A 259 12.94 9.02 -18.56
CA PHE A 259 12.27 10.28 -18.90
C PHE A 259 11.29 10.70 -17.80
N PHE A 260 11.36 11.95 -17.36
CA PHE A 260 10.49 12.45 -16.30
C PHE A 260 9.70 13.69 -16.73
N PRO A 261 8.48 13.89 -16.22
CA PRO A 261 7.70 15.09 -16.46
C PRO A 261 8.29 16.26 -15.67
N CYS A 262 8.75 17.26 -16.42
CA CYS A 262 9.34 18.47 -15.93
C CYS A 262 8.54 19.70 -16.38
N ARG A 263 8.69 20.79 -15.64
CA ARG A 263 8.10 22.07 -16.05
C ARG A 263 8.80 22.54 -17.32
N ALA A 264 8.04 23.04 -18.28
CA ALA A 264 8.61 23.47 -19.57
C ALA A 264 9.56 24.67 -19.43
N ASP A 265 9.34 25.52 -18.42
CA ASP A 265 10.10 26.75 -18.14
C ASP A 265 11.40 26.49 -17.38
N THR A 266 11.34 25.81 -16.24
CA THR A 266 12.49 25.60 -15.34
C THR A 266 13.20 24.27 -15.57
N ARG A 267 12.60 23.33 -16.29
CA ARG A 267 13.06 21.94 -16.41
C ARG A 267 13.25 21.23 -15.07
N THR A 268 12.51 21.63 -14.04
CA THR A 268 12.47 20.95 -12.73
C THR A 268 11.32 19.94 -12.71
N LEU A 269 11.46 18.87 -11.91
CA LEU A 269 10.44 17.82 -11.79
C LEU A 269 9.08 18.40 -11.36
N VAL A 270 8.00 18.01 -12.03
CA VAL A 270 6.63 18.50 -11.72
C VAL A 270 6.00 17.73 -10.55
N TYR A 271 6.29 16.44 -10.48
CA TYR A 271 5.73 15.53 -9.49
C TYR A 271 6.73 15.28 -8.35
N SER A 272 6.66 14.11 -7.72
CA SER A 272 7.51 13.80 -6.59
C SER A 272 9.00 13.92 -6.93
N HIS A 273 9.76 14.44 -5.97
CA HIS A 273 11.20 14.59 -6.10
C HIS A 273 11.87 14.49 -4.74
N CYS A 274 13.16 14.21 -4.75
CA CYS A 274 13.98 14.21 -3.55
C CYS A 274 14.55 15.60 -3.27
N ARG A 275 14.90 15.85 -2.02
CA ARG A 275 15.89 16.86 -1.66
C ARG A 275 17.27 16.36 -2.11
N GLY A 276 17.95 17.13 -2.95
CA GLY A 276 19.17 16.68 -3.60
C GLY A 276 18.88 15.87 -4.87
N ALA A 277 19.94 15.65 -5.66
CA ALA A 277 19.86 14.99 -6.97
C ALA A 277 19.69 13.46 -6.86
N GLN A 278 18.64 13.02 -6.15
CA GLN A 278 18.25 11.62 -6.00
C GLN A 278 16.97 11.31 -6.78
N LEU A 279 16.85 10.10 -7.34
CA LEU A 279 15.74 9.72 -8.22
C LEU A 279 14.75 8.73 -7.61
N TRP A 280 15.06 8.13 -6.46
CA TRP A 280 14.30 7.00 -5.95
C TRP A 280 12.81 7.28 -5.74
N VAL A 281 12.44 8.47 -5.26
CA VAL A 281 11.03 8.85 -5.08
C VAL A 281 10.31 8.92 -6.44
N ALA A 282 10.92 9.63 -7.40
CA ALA A 282 10.37 9.79 -8.74
C ALA A 282 10.27 8.46 -9.52
N LEU A 283 11.23 7.56 -9.33
CA LEU A 283 11.22 6.22 -9.92
C LEU A 283 10.08 5.36 -9.36
N VAL A 284 9.87 5.37 -8.04
CA VAL A 284 8.77 4.62 -7.40
C VAL A 284 7.41 5.17 -7.82
N GLU A 285 7.23 6.49 -7.80
CA GLU A 285 6.00 7.15 -8.27
C GLU A 285 5.72 6.81 -9.74
N LYS A 286 6.73 6.90 -10.62
CA LYS A 286 6.59 6.56 -12.04
C LYS A 286 6.25 5.08 -12.27
N ALA A 287 6.91 4.17 -11.56
CA ALA A 287 6.61 2.74 -11.66
C ALA A 287 5.15 2.46 -11.27
N LEU A 288 4.66 3.10 -10.22
CA LEU A 288 3.27 2.95 -9.81
C LEU A 288 2.29 3.61 -10.79
N ALA A 289 2.64 4.78 -11.33
CA ALA A 289 1.85 5.45 -12.36
C ALA A 289 1.71 4.57 -13.61
N LYS A 290 2.78 3.87 -14.01
CA LYS A 290 2.73 2.86 -15.08
C LYS A 290 1.78 1.72 -14.76
N GLU A 291 1.87 1.14 -13.56
CA GLU A 291 1.01 0.03 -13.15
C GLU A 291 -0.49 0.40 -13.11
N PHE A 292 -0.81 1.64 -12.72
CA PHE A 292 -2.17 2.17 -12.75
C PHE A 292 -2.56 2.90 -14.05
N GLY A 293 -1.64 2.95 -15.02
CA GLY A 293 -1.86 3.43 -16.39
C GLY A 293 -1.68 4.93 -16.64
N SER A 294 -1.54 5.77 -15.61
CA SER A 294 -1.13 7.18 -15.72
C SER A 294 -0.79 7.81 -14.36
N TYR A 295 -0.07 8.93 -14.35
CA TYR A 295 0.14 9.72 -13.13
C TYR A 295 -1.18 10.21 -12.51
N ALA A 296 -2.14 10.67 -13.33
CA ALA A 296 -3.46 11.07 -12.85
C ALA A 296 -4.23 9.96 -12.11
N ALA A 297 -3.91 8.68 -12.36
CA ALA A 297 -4.51 7.55 -11.65
C ALA A 297 -4.00 7.39 -10.21
N LEU A 298 -2.92 8.08 -9.84
CA LEU A 298 -2.38 8.09 -8.46
C LEU A 298 -3.10 9.09 -7.57
N THR A 299 -3.86 10.04 -8.13
CA THR A 299 -4.61 11.04 -7.38
C THR A 299 -5.64 10.37 -6.47
N SER A 300 -5.65 10.78 -5.20
CA SER A 300 -6.53 10.24 -4.15
C SER A 300 -6.25 8.79 -3.77
N GLY A 301 -6.06 8.52 -2.49
CA GLY A 301 -5.80 7.17 -1.98
C GLY A 301 -5.64 7.19 -0.47
N ARG A 302 -5.50 6.01 0.12
CA ARG A 302 -5.25 5.85 1.56
C ARG A 302 -3.84 5.35 1.81
N SER A 303 -3.24 5.81 2.91
CA SER A 303 -1.88 5.40 3.32
C SER A 303 -1.77 3.87 3.43
N LEU A 304 -2.81 3.20 3.91
CA LEU A 304 -2.92 1.74 3.93
C LEU A 304 -2.61 1.07 2.57
N GLU A 305 -3.09 1.65 1.46
CA GLU A 305 -2.86 1.10 0.13
C GLU A 305 -1.40 1.26 -0.29
N GLY A 306 -0.79 2.40 0.05
CA GLY A 306 0.63 2.66 -0.24
C GLY A 306 1.52 1.70 0.53
N LEU A 307 1.22 1.49 1.82
CA LEU A 307 1.92 0.54 2.66
C LEU A 307 1.82 -0.89 2.11
N ALA A 308 0.61 -1.33 1.77
CA ALA A 308 0.40 -2.67 1.20
C ALA A 308 1.14 -2.87 -0.13
N ILE A 309 1.18 -1.85 -0.99
CA ILE A 309 1.87 -1.91 -2.29
C ILE A 309 3.39 -1.92 -2.13
N LEU A 310 3.94 -1.08 -1.26
CA LEU A 310 5.39 -0.94 -1.09
C LEU A 310 5.99 -2.10 -0.29
N THR A 311 5.25 -2.66 0.66
CA THR A 311 5.77 -3.67 1.60
C THR A 311 5.26 -5.08 1.32
N GLY A 312 4.09 -5.22 0.70
CA GLY A 312 3.36 -6.47 0.61
C GLY A 312 2.82 -7.01 1.94
N ALA A 313 3.04 -6.32 3.06
CA ALA A 313 2.73 -6.81 4.39
C ALA A 313 1.22 -6.76 4.71
N PRO A 314 0.78 -7.55 5.71
CA PRO A 314 -0.57 -7.40 6.27
C PRO A 314 -0.77 -5.99 6.82
N CYS A 315 -1.88 -5.36 6.46
CA CYS A 315 -2.17 -3.98 6.83
C CYS A 315 -3.55 -3.87 7.50
N GLU A 316 -3.61 -3.20 8.66
CA GLU A 316 -4.83 -2.95 9.43
C GLU A 316 -5.10 -1.44 9.52
N SER A 317 -6.36 -1.05 9.52
CA SER A 317 -6.79 0.35 9.59
C SER A 317 -7.76 0.55 10.75
N TYR A 318 -7.52 1.58 11.55
CA TYR A 318 -8.32 1.93 12.73
C TYR A 318 -9.00 3.27 12.51
N GLU A 319 -10.33 3.27 12.52
CA GLU A 319 -11.14 4.49 12.41
C GLU A 319 -11.19 5.23 13.75
N LEU A 320 -10.56 6.41 13.82
CA LEU A 320 -10.40 7.19 15.05
C LEU A 320 -11.66 7.98 15.42
N GLN A 321 -12.50 8.29 14.44
CA GLN A 321 -13.71 9.12 14.61
C GLN A 321 -15.00 8.28 14.70
N SER A 322 -14.90 6.97 14.93
CA SER A 322 -16.08 6.13 15.13
C SER A 322 -16.77 6.46 16.46
N ASP A 323 -18.10 6.28 16.53
CA ASP A 323 -18.88 6.58 17.75
C ASP A 323 -18.36 5.79 18.96
N ALA A 324 -17.88 4.58 18.70
CA ALA A 324 -17.32 3.68 19.68
C ALA A 324 -16.03 4.28 20.29
N VAL A 325 -15.07 4.71 19.47
CA VAL A 325 -13.83 5.35 19.94
C VAL A 325 -14.08 6.69 20.63
N GLN A 326 -15.05 7.46 20.14
CA GLN A 326 -15.37 8.77 20.72
C GLN A 326 -16.07 8.66 22.09
N SER A 327 -16.80 7.57 22.37
CA SER A 327 -17.55 7.38 23.62
C SER A 327 -16.89 6.42 24.62
N ASN A 328 -15.99 5.54 24.15
CA ASN A 328 -15.42 4.45 24.95
C ASN A 328 -13.91 4.63 25.17
N GLN A 329 -13.52 4.83 26.42
CA GLN A 329 -12.11 4.96 26.82
C GLN A 329 -11.30 3.68 26.57
N GLU A 330 -11.90 2.50 26.75
CA GLU A 330 -11.21 1.21 26.55
C GLU A 330 -10.76 1.01 25.10
N GLU A 331 -11.56 1.50 24.15
CA GLU A 331 -11.22 1.44 22.72
C GLU A 331 -10.06 2.37 22.37
N ARG A 332 -10.03 3.57 22.96
CA ARG A 332 -8.90 4.50 22.80
C ARG A 332 -7.61 3.89 23.33
N GLU A 333 -7.67 3.28 24.51
CA GLU A 333 -6.53 2.59 25.13
C GLU A 333 -6.07 1.39 24.30
N LEU A 334 -7.01 0.64 23.71
CA LEU A 334 -6.68 -0.46 22.81
C LEU A 334 -5.96 0.01 21.54
N ILE A 335 -6.43 1.11 20.92
CA ILE A 335 -5.76 1.71 19.76
C ILE A 335 -4.35 2.18 20.16
N TRP A 336 -4.21 2.86 21.29
CA TRP A 336 -2.91 3.29 21.79
C TRP A 336 -1.96 2.10 22.01
N ALA A 337 -2.41 1.05 22.69
CA ALA A 337 -1.61 -0.15 22.95
C ALA A 337 -1.16 -0.82 21.64
N LYS A 338 -2.04 -0.86 20.63
CA LYS A 338 -1.73 -1.40 19.29
C LYS A 338 -0.71 -0.54 18.56
N LEU A 339 -0.80 0.80 18.65
CA LEU A 339 0.18 1.72 18.07
C LEU A 339 1.54 1.60 18.74
N LEU A 340 1.59 1.59 20.07
CA LEU A 340 2.83 1.48 20.83
C LEU A 340 3.52 0.13 20.59
N SER A 341 2.79 -0.98 20.75
CA SER A 341 3.30 -2.33 20.48
C SER A 341 3.67 -2.52 19.01
N GLY A 342 2.91 -1.90 18.10
CA GLY A 342 3.22 -1.84 16.68
C GLY A 342 4.57 -1.19 16.45
N ALA A 343 4.76 0.04 16.93
CA ALA A 343 6.00 0.80 16.78
C ALA A 343 7.22 0.10 17.40
N GLU A 344 7.08 -0.51 18.58
CA GLU A 344 8.15 -1.28 19.24
C GLU A 344 8.59 -2.52 18.46
N ARG A 345 7.64 -3.21 17.80
CA ARG A 345 7.94 -4.30 16.86
C ARG A 345 8.43 -3.81 15.50
N GLY A 346 8.45 -2.49 15.31
CA GLY A 346 8.74 -1.87 14.04
C GLY A 346 7.65 -2.06 12.99
N CYS A 347 6.37 -2.04 13.32
CA CYS A 347 5.36 -1.87 12.27
C CYS A 347 5.52 -0.47 11.63
N LEU A 348 5.20 -0.36 10.36
CA LEU A 348 5.13 0.95 9.69
C LEU A 348 3.75 1.55 9.91
N ILE A 349 3.67 2.84 10.21
CA ILE A 349 2.41 3.48 10.61
C ILE A 349 2.16 4.73 9.77
N GLY A 350 0.98 4.81 9.14
CA GLY A 350 0.48 5.99 8.46
C GLY A 350 -0.74 6.57 9.18
N ALA A 351 -1.06 7.82 8.91
CA ALA A 351 -2.28 8.48 9.38
C ALA A 351 -2.95 9.26 8.24
N SER A 352 -4.27 9.39 8.29
CA SER A 352 -5.06 10.18 7.33
C SER A 352 -5.85 11.25 8.07
N CYS A 353 -5.85 12.49 7.56
CA CYS A 353 -6.41 13.67 8.21
C CYS A 353 -7.54 14.29 7.39
N GLY A 354 -8.64 14.71 8.05
CA GLY A 354 -9.64 15.63 7.53
C GLY A 354 -10.50 15.17 6.35
N ALA A 355 -10.73 13.86 6.20
CA ALA A 355 -11.67 13.24 5.27
C ALA A 355 -12.80 12.45 5.97
N GLY A 356 -12.83 12.46 7.30
CA GLY A 356 -13.75 11.69 8.14
C GLY A 356 -15.04 12.43 8.49
N ARG A 357 -15.58 12.11 9.67
CA ARG A 357 -16.84 12.69 10.18
C ARG A 357 -16.68 14.13 10.65
N MET A 358 -15.47 14.52 11.03
CA MET A 358 -15.18 15.88 11.46
C MET A 358 -15.12 16.82 10.25
N THR A 359 -16.20 17.57 10.02
CA THR A 359 -16.26 18.60 8.96
C THR A 359 -15.87 19.97 9.52
N LEU A 360 -14.62 20.11 9.95
CA LEU A 360 -14.07 21.45 10.17
C LEU A 360 -13.78 22.10 8.80
N PRO A 361 -13.98 23.42 8.67
CA PRO A 361 -13.57 24.12 7.46
C PRO A 361 -12.05 24.01 7.30
N ASP A 362 -11.58 23.97 6.05
CA ASP A 362 -10.16 23.76 5.74
C ASP A 362 -9.26 24.83 6.42
N GLU A 363 -9.76 26.06 6.60
CA GLU A 363 -9.05 27.13 7.30
C GLU A 363 -8.76 26.81 8.78
N ALA A 364 -9.65 26.05 9.44
CA ALA A 364 -9.46 25.66 10.83
C ALA A 364 -8.33 24.62 10.97
N TYR A 365 -8.25 23.66 10.04
CA TYR A 365 -7.11 22.75 9.96
C TYR A 365 -5.81 23.50 9.70
N GLN A 366 -5.81 24.43 8.74
CA GLN A 366 -4.63 25.21 8.38
C GLN A 366 -4.16 26.12 9.51
N ALA A 367 -5.08 26.69 10.30
CA ALA A 367 -4.75 27.48 11.49
C ALA A 367 -3.99 26.64 12.55
N LEU A 368 -4.26 25.34 12.60
CA LEU A 368 -3.54 24.36 13.43
C LEU A 368 -2.30 23.78 12.74
N GLY A 369 -2.02 24.17 11.48
CA GLY A 369 -0.92 23.64 10.67
C GLY A 369 -1.16 22.25 10.09
N LEU A 370 -2.40 21.77 10.12
CA LEU A 370 -2.82 20.52 9.49
C LEU A 370 -3.47 20.81 8.13
N TYR A 371 -3.45 19.81 7.26
CA TYR A 371 -4.14 19.83 5.98
C TYR A 371 -5.16 18.69 5.93
N PRO A 372 -6.44 19.00 5.62
CA PRO A 372 -7.46 17.98 5.48
C PRO A 372 -7.31 17.22 4.16
N ARG A 373 -7.95 16.06 4.07
CA ARG A 373 -7.85 15.11 2.94
C ARG A 373 -6.40 14.79 2.58
N HIS A 374 -5.55 14.66 3.60
CA HIS A 374 -4.11 14.50 3.44
C HIS A 374 -3.55 13.36 4.29
N ALA A 375 -2.53 12.69 3.77
CA ALA A 375 -1.86 11.59 4.44
C ALA A 375 -0.59 12.06 5.15
N TYR A 376 -0.37 11.55 6.35
CA TYR A 376 0.81 11.82 7.18
C TYR A 376 1.53 10.51 7.52
N SER A 377 2.85 10.61 7.73
CA SER A 377 3.68 9.50 8.19
C SER A 377 3.77 9.53 9.72
N VAL A 378 3.59 8.41 10.40
CA VAL A 378 3.86 8.30 11.85
C VAL A 378 5.21 7.64 12.03
N LEU A 379 6.22 8.43 12.41
CA LEU A 379 7.61 7.99 12.51
C LEU A 379 7.94 7.41 13.88
N GLN A 380 7.33 7.93 14.95
CA GLN A 380 7.52 7.42 16.31
C GLN A 380 6.23 7.48 17.12
N VAL A 381 6.08 6.53 18.03
CA VAL A 381 5.03 6.47 19.06
C VAL A 381 5.72 6.36 20.41
N ARG A 382 5.43 7.27 21.34
CA ARG A 382 6.13 7.38 22.63
C ARG A 382 5.19 7.67 23.78
N SER A 383 5.47 7.05 24.92
CA SER A 383 4.92 7.44 26.22
C SER A 383 5.95 8.29 26.96
N ALA A 384 5.65 9.56 27.16
CA ALA A 384 6.47 10.50 27.93
C ALA A 384 5.79 10.77 29.28
N GLY A 385 6.08 9.94 30.28
CA GLY A 385 5.34 9.92 31.54
C GLY A 385 3.85 9.60 31.29
N PRO A 386 2.89 10.44 31.73
CA PRO A 386 1.47 10.23 31.47
C PRO A 386 1.04 10.63 30.05
N HIS A 387 1.93 11.25 29.26
CA HIS A 387 1.57 11.78 27.94
C HIS A 387 1.82 10.76 26.82
N GLN A 388 0.82 10.58 25.99
CA GLN A 388 0.86 9.73 24.80
C GLN A 388 1.12 10.61 23.57
N LEU A 389 2.31 10.49 22.97
CA LEU A 389 2.80 11.36 21.91
C LEU A 389 3.16 10.60 20.64
N LEU A 390 2.88 11.20 19.49
CA LEU A 390 3.23 10.67 18.18
C LEU A 390 4.05 11.70 17.40
N LEU A 391 5.11 11.24 16.73
CA LEU A 391 5.90 12.05 15.81
C LEU A 391 5.36 11.86 14.41
N LEU A 392 4.74 12.89 13.85
CA LEU A 392 4.19 12.89 12.51
C LEU A 392 5.06 13.69 11.55
N ARG A 393 5.03 13.28 10.27
CA ARG A 393 5.65 14.03 9.18
C ARG A 393 4.66 14.27 8.03
N ASN A 394 4.61 15.51 7.57
CA ASN A 394 3.93 15.90 6.33
C ASN A 394 4.81 15.60 5.10
N PRO A 395 4.36 14.82 4.10
CA PRO A 395 5.12 14.53 2.88
C PRO A 395 5.42 15.75 2.00
N TRP A 396 4.71 16.87 2.19
CA TRP A 396 5.04 18.15 1.55
C TRP A 396 6.34 18.75 2.05
N GLY A 397 6.86 18.26 3.18
CA GLY A 397 8.03 18.82 3.85
C GLY A 397 7.79 20.24 4.33
N ARG A 398 6.54 20.58 4.69
CA ARG A 398 6.09 21.82 5.33
C ARG A 398 4.75 21.61 6.03
N GLY A 399 4.33 22.53 6.88
CA GLY A 399 3.06 22.45 7.61
C GLY A 399 3.19 21.63 8.89
N GLU A 400 3.65 22.30 9.93
CA GLU A 400 3.82 21.75 11.28
C GLU A 400 2.63 22.07 12.18
N TRP A 401 2.26 21.10 13.02
CA TRP A 401 1.24 21.25 14.06
C TRP A 401 1.52 22.45 14.97
N ARG A 402 0.48 23.23 15.28
CA ARG A 402 0.56 24.45 16.10
C ARG A 402 -0.17 24.34 17.44
N GLY A 403 -0.75 23.18 17.76
CA GLY A 403 -1.45 22.92 19.02
C GLY A 403 -0.55 22.42 20.14
N ARG A 404 -1.09 21.60 21.05
CA ARG A 404 -0.33 21.05 22.20
C ARG A 404 0.83 20.20 21.71
N PHE A 405 1.98 20.33 22.38
CA PHE A 405 3.25 19.69 22.02
C PHE A 405 3.87 20.15 20.69
N SER A 406 3.31 21.18 20.03
CA SER A 406 4.02 21.89 18.96
C SER A 406 5.25 22.63 19.48
N PRO A 407 6.28 22.88 18.65
CA PRO A 407 7.46 23.63 19.07
C PRO A 407 7.16 25.02 19.69
N GLY A 408 6.05 25.65 19.28
CA GLY A 408 5.62 26.96 19.79
C GLY A 408 4.86 26.90 21.12
N HIS A 409 4.28 25.77 21.50
CA HIS A 409 3.37 25.67 22.66
C HIS A 409 4.12 25.36 23.97
N ARG A 410 4.78 26.38 24.54
CA ARG A 410 5.68 26.23 25.71
C ARG A 410 5.05 25.56 26.94
N ALA A 411 3.75 25.75 27.17
CA ALA A 411 3.05 25.23 28.35
C ALA A 411 3.06 23.69 28.38
N SER A 412 2.69 23.03 27.28
CA SER A 412 2.71 21.56 27.21
C SER A 412 4.11 20.98 27.31
N TRP A 413 5.14 21.68 26.81
CA TRP A 413 6.53 21.25 26.97
C TRP A 413 7.05 21.42 28.41
N ALA A 414 6.43 22.30 29.21
CA ALA A 414 6.77 22.47 30.62
C ALA A 414 6.13 21.39 31.51
N GLU A 415 5.06 20.73 31.06
CA GLU A 415 4.45 19.58 31.73
C GLU A 415 5.33 18.32 31.67
N LEU A 416 6.21 18.22 30.66
CA LEU A 416 7.12 17.09 30.49
C LEU A 416 8.32 17.15 31.44
N GLU A 417 8.73 15.99 31.95
CA GLU A 417 9.97 15.87 32.71
C GLU A 417 11.17 16.27 31.84
N PRO A 418 12.25 16.85 32.44
CA PRO A 418 13.38 17.36 31.69
C PRO A 418 14.03 16.34 30.74
N GLN A 419 14.06 15.06 31.12
CA GLN A 419 14.61 13.99 30.30
C GLN A 419 13.81 13.81 29.00
N TYR A 420 12.51 13.57 29.08
CA TYR A 420 11.66 13.42 27.89
C TYR A 420 11.66 14.68 27.03
N ARG A 421 11.65 15.86 27.66
CA ARG A 421 11.72 17.12 26.93
C ARG A 421 12.97 17.22 26.08
N GLN A 422 14.13 16.85 26.62
CA GLN A 422 15.39 16.86 25.89
C GLN A 422 15.35 15.85 24.75
N GLU A 423 14.99 14.59 25.03
CA GLU A 423 14.92 13.52 24.03
C GLU A 423 14.01 13.89 22.83
N LEU A 424 12.81 14.41 23.10
CA LEU A 424 11.85 14.78 22.05
C LEU A 424 12.30 16.03 21.26
N THR A 425 13.01 16.96 21.91
CA THR A 425 13.60 18.14 21.26
C THR A 425 14.78 17.73 20.38
N ASP A 426 15.62 16.80 20.83
CA ASP A 426 16.74 16.27 20.08
C ASP A 426 16.27 15.58 18.80
N VAL A 427 15.15 14.85 18.86
CA VAL A 427 14.53 14.26 17.66
C VAL A 427 14.14 15.34 16.64
N LEU A 428 13.47 16.41 17.06
CA LEU A 428 13.12 17.52 16.16
C LEU A 428 14.35 18.26 15.64
N SER A 429 15.40 18.39 16.47
CA SER A 429 16.64 19.10 16.14
C SER A 429 17.60 18.27 15.29
N SER A 430 17.48 16.94 15.33
CA SER A 430 18.18 16.00 14.44
C SER A 430 17.59 16.01 13.03
N GLY A 431 16.37 16.53 12.88
CA GLY A 431 15.85 16.97 11.60
C GLY A 431 16.68 18.14 11.07
N ASP A 432 17.03 18.09 9.80
CA ASP A 432 17.92 19.05 9.17
C ASP A 432 17.44 20.50 9.42
N HIS A 433 18.36 21.38 9.84
CA HIS A 433 18.11 22.69 10.48
C HIS A 433 17.48 23.79 9.58
N GLN A 434 16.66 23.44 8.60
CA GLN A 434 15.95 24.40 7.76
C GLN A 434 14.45 24.48 8.09
N GLN A 435 13.94 25.70 7.99
CA GLN A 435 12.63 26.15 8.46
C GLN A 435 11.50 25.33 7.82
N ASP A 436 10.64 24.75 8.67
CA ASP A 436 9.46 23.93 8.34
C ASP A 436 9.79 22.60 7.66
N SER A 437 10.20 21.60 8.45
CA SER A 437 10.51 20.25 7.95
C SER A 437 9.27 19.40 7.72
N GLY A 438 8.10 19.91 8.14
CA GLY A 438 6.84 19.17 8.23
C GLY A 438 6.83 18.12 9.34
N LEU A 439 7.84 18.08 10.22
CA LEU A 439 7.99 17.14 11.33
C LEU A 439 7.48 17.75 12.63
N PHE A 440 6.58 17.06 13.34
CA PHE A 440 6.03 17.58 14.60
C PHE A 440 5.55 16.49 15.55
N TRP A 441 5.57 16.79 16.85
CA TRP A 441 4.92 15.98 17.87
C TRP A 441 3.45 16.41 18.05
N ILE A 442 2.56 15.44 18.24
CA ILE A 442 1.14 15.65 18.54
C ILE A 442 0.69 14.69 19.66
N GLY A 443 -0.26 15.12 20.50
CA GLY A 443 -0.87 14.27 21.50
C GLY A 443 -1.84 13.25 20.89
N PHE A 444 -1.99 12.08 21.52
CA PHE A 444 -2.92 11.05 21.04
C PHE A 444 -4.37 11.53 21.04
N ASP A 445 -4.81 12.30 22.04
CA ASP A 445 -6.16 12.88 22.07
C ASP A 445 -6.39 13.85 20.90
N ASP A 446 -5.39 14.66 20.56
CA ASP A 446 -5.46 15.57 19.41
C ASP A 446 -5.49 14.77 18.09
N LEU A 447 -4.73 13.67 18.00
CA LEU A 447 -4.80 12.76 16.86
C LEU A 447 -6.23 12.20 16.69
N LEU A 448 -6.86 11.72 17.77
CA LEU A 448 -8.24 11.22 17.73
C LEU A 448 -9.27 12.27 17.31
N ALA A 449 -9.00 13.54 17.60
CA ALA A 449 -9.90 14.64 17.28
C ALA A 449 -9.80 15.09 15.81
N TYR A 450 -8.59 15.14 15.24
CA TYR A 450 -8.36 15.74 13.92
C TYR A 450 -8.11 14.73 12.80
N PHE A 451 -7.66 13.52 13.11
CA PHE A 451 -7.36 12.47 12.13
C PHE A 451 -8.51 11.47 12.02
N ASP A 452 -8.66 10.87 10.85
CA ASP A 452 -9.77 9.97 10.54
C ASP A 452 -9.40 8.51 10.80
N SER A 453 -8.17 8.15 10.44
CA SER A 453 -7.65 6.81 10.61
C SER A 453 -6.15 6.76 10.85
N VAL A 454 -5.71 5.70 11.53
CA VAL A 454 -4.32 5.23 11.53
C VAL A 454 -4.24 3.87 10.87
N ASP A 455 -3.20 3.68 10.07
CA ASP A 455 -2.96 2.50 9.25
C ASP A 455 -1.65 1.86 9.70
N ILE A 456 -1.68 0.59 10.08
CA ILE A 456 -0.51 -0.16 10.56
C ILE A 456 -0.18 -1.27 9.58
N ALA A 457 1.04 -1.30 9.07
CA ALA A 457 1.58 -2.40 8.28
C ALA A 457 2.50 -3.28 9.13
N HIS A 458 2.15 -4.56 9.24
CA HIS A 458 2.85 -5.55 10.05
C HIS A 458 4.13 -6.06 9.37
N CYS A 459 5.12 -5.19 9.33
CA CYS A 459 6.45 -5.51 8.83
C CYS A 459 7.44 -5.60 9.99
N PRO A 460 7.77 -6.78 10.55
CA PRO A 460 8.72 -6.85 11.66
C PRO A 460 10.12 -6.39 11.23
N LEU A 461 10.93 -6.00 12.20
CA LEU A 461 12.33 -5.55 11.98
C LEU A 461 13.20 -6.65 11.35
N ASN A 462 12.98 -7.89 11.74
CA ASN A 462 13.68 -9.06 11.22
C ASN A 462 12.84 -9.74 10.14
N GLU A 463 13.15 -9.46 8.87
CA GLU A 463 12.42 -10.04 7.74
C GLU A 463 12.50 -11.58 7.70
N SER A 464 13.56 -12.17 8.26
CA SER A 464 13.74 -13.63 8.36
C SER A 464 12.75 -14.33 9.30
N GLU A 465 12.04 -13.58 10.15
CA GLU A 465 11.04 -14.12 11.09
C GLU A 465 9.65 -14.27 10.46
N VAL A 466 9.44 -13.73 9.25
CA VAL A 466 8.16 -13.83 8.55
C VAL A 466 8.26 -14.79 7.40
N HIS A 467 7.44 -15.83 7.45
CA HIS A 467 7.19 -16.69 6.33
C HIS A 467 5.94 -16.20 5.61
N GLU A 468 6.04 -15.99 4.30
CA GLU A 468 4.87 -15.67 3.49
C GLU A 468 4.67 -16.70 2.37
N VAL A 469 3.41 -16.95 2.02
CA VAL A 469 3.02 -17.73 0.84
C VAL A 469 1.91 -16.98 0.12
N ARG A 470 2.02 -16.84 -1.20
CA ARG A 470 1.06 -16.10 -2.03
C ARG A 470 0.57 -16.98 -3.16
N LEU A 471 -0.74 -17.16 -3.28
CA LEU A 471 -1.37 -17.95 -4.35
C LEU A 471 -2.54 -17.18 -4.96
N SER A 472 -2.69 -17.28 -6.28
CA SER A 472 -3.88 -16.78 -6.98
C SER A 472 -4.96 -17.85 -7.02
N CYS A 473 -6.22 -17.46 -6.85
CA CYS A 473 -7.38 -18.29 -7.17
C CYS A 473 -8.31 -17.60 -8.16
N LEU A 474 -9.10 -18.41 -8.86
CA LEU A 474 -10.06 -17.91 -9.83
C LEU A 474 -11.47 -18.28 -9.39
N LEU A 475 -12.25 -17.27 -9.00
CA LEU A 475 -13.68 -17.46 -8.76
C LEU A 475 -14.40 -17.58 -10.09
N LYS A 476 -14.80 -18.82 -10.41
CA LYS A 476 -15.53 -19.15 -11.63
C LYS A 476 -17.01 -19.39 -11.31
N PRO A 477 -17.90 -18.52 -11.78
CA PRO A 477 -19.34 -18.70 -11.67
C PRO A 477 -19.76 -20.05 -12.26
N LYS A 478 -20.59 -20.81 -11.54
CA LYS A 478 -21.16 -22.12 -11.94
C LYS A 478 -20.16 -23.30 -12.00
N GLU A 479 -18.89 -23.11 -11.66
CA GLU A 479 -17.92 -24.20 -11.47
C GLU A 479 -17.73 -24.54 -9.98
N PRO A 480 -17.22 -25.74 -9.65
CA PRO A 480 -16.85 -26.08 -8.28
C PRO A 480 -15.86 -25.06 -7.71
N LEU A 481 -16.11 -24.61 -6.48
CA LEU A 481 -15.26 -23.63 -5.80
C LEU A 481 -13.83 -24.17 -5.64
N GLU A 482 -12.85 -23.33 -5.92
CA GLU A 482 -11.45 -23.57 -5.55
C GLU A 482 -11.21 -23.07 -4.13
N VAL A 483 -10.65 -23.93 -3.29
CA VAL A 483 -10.30 -23.63 -1.88
C VAL A 483 -8.84 -23.94 -1.65
N PHE A 484 -8.29 -23.44 -0.54
CA PHE A 484 -6.92 -23.76 -0.15
C PHE A 484 -6.91 -24.72 1.03
N ALA A 485 -6.14 -25.80 0.93
CA ALA A 485 -5.77 -26.62 2.07
C ALA A 485 -4.52 -26.01 2.71
N MET A 486 -4.64 -25.60 3.96
CA MET A 486 -3.56 -25.04 4.76
C MET A 486 -3.18 -26.01 5.87
N THR A 487 -1.92 -26.45 5.88
CA THR A 487 -1.39 -27.31 6.95
C THR A 487 -0.52 -26.49 7.89
N VAL A 488 -0.94 -26.46 9.16
CA VAL A 488 -0.24 -25.80 10.26
C VAL A 488 0.45 -26.89 11.07
N LEU A 489 1.78 -26.85 11.17
CA LEU A 489 2.57 -27.88 11.85
C LEU A 489 2.72 -27.62 13.35
N GLU A 490 2.78 -26.34 13.72
CA GLU A 490 2.96 -25.86 15.10
C GLU A 490 1.97 -24.74 15.39
N ARG A 491 1.66 -24.50 16.67
CA ARG A 491 0.73 -23.43 17.05
C ARG A 491 1.30 -22.08 16.60
N THR A 492 0.64 -21.44 15.62
CA THR A 492 1.24 -20.33 14.89
C THR A 492 0.25 -19.17 14.74
N ALA A 493 0.75 -17.94 14.91
CA ALA A 493 0.01 -16.73 14.58
C ALA A 493 0.12 -16.44 13.09
N LEU A 494 -1.03 -16.25 12.44
CA LEU A 494 -1.17 -16.13 11.00
C LEU A 494 -2.00 -14.90 10.64
N ASP A 495 -1.56 -14.20 9.61
CA ASP A 495 -2.35 -13.15 8.95
C ASP A 495 -2.67 -13.61 7.52
N LEU A 496 -3.95 -13.85 7.26
CA LEU A 496 -4.46 -14.21 5.94
C LEU A 496 -5.03 -12.97 5.28
N VAL A 497 -4.45 -12.56 4.16
CA VAL A 497 -4.85 -11.36 3.42
C VAL A 497 -5.37 -11.75 2.05
N LEU A 498 -6.63 -11.41 1.78
CA LEU A 498 -7.28 -11.65 0.50
C LEU A 498 -7.32 -10.36 -0.31
N TYR A 499 -6.68 -10.35 -1.46
CA TYR A 499 -6.61 -9.24 -2.39
C TYR A 499 -7.48 -9.49 -3.62
N GLN A 500 -7.97 -8.40 -4.19
CA GLN A 500 -8.55 -8.40 -5.53
C GLN A 500 -7.87 -7.36 -6.43
N PRO A 501 -7.81 -7.58 -7.75
CA PRO A 501 -7.39 -6.56 -8.69
C PRO A 501 -8.30 -5.33 -8.59
N CYS A 502 -7.70 -4.16 -8.46
CA CYS A 502 -8.39 -2.87 -8.59
C CYS A 502 -7.75 -2.09 -9.75
N ASN A 503 -8.58 -1.41 -10.54
CA ASN A 503 -8.10 -0.42 -11.50
C ASN A 503 -8.63 0.94 -11.04
N ARG A 504 -7.72 1.84 -10.69
CA ARG A 504 -8.06 3.19 -10.21
C ARG A 504 -8.68 4.08 -11.29
N TYR A 505 -8.62 3.69 -12.57
CA TYR A 505 -9.06 4.52 -13.69
C TYR A 505 -10.40 4.08 -14.32
N SER A 506 -10.89 2.89 -13.98
CA SER A 506 -12.03 2.29 -14.65
C SER A 506 -13.28 2.34 -13.78
N ASP A 507 -14.16 3.31 -14.01
CA ASP A 507 -15.50 3.41 -13.37
C ASP A 507 -16.34 2.13 -13.56
N SER A 508 -15.95 1.25 -14.49
CA SER A 508 -16.62 -0.02 -14.76
C SER A 508 -16.20 -1.19 -13.84
N ILE A 509 -15.12 -1.07 -13.05
CA ILE A 509 -14.74 -2.16 -12.13
C ILE A 509 -15.47 -2.00 -10.81
N VAL A 510 -16.64 -2.63 -10.74
CA VAL A 510 -17.34 -2.85 -9.47
C VAL A 510 -16.43 -3.71 -8.58
N LEU A 511 -16.05 -3.25 -7.39
CA LEU A 511 -15.26 -4.07 -6.47
C LEU A 511 -16.07 -5.28 -5.97
N GLY A 512 -15.38 -6.39 -5.78
CA GLY A 512 -15.89 -7.56 -5.09
C GLY A 512 -16.06 -7.31 -3.59
N ASP A 513 -17.04 -7.97 -3.01
CA ASP A 513 -17.34 -8.04 -1.59
C ASP A 513 -16.59 -9.20 -0.91
N LEU A 514 -15.32 -8.98 -0.64
CA LEU A 514 -14.43 -10.02 -0.14
C LEU A 514 -14.89 -10.57 1.21
N CYS A 515 -14.79 -11.90 1.35
CA CYS A 515 -14.96 -12.63 2.59
C CYS A 515 -13.98 -13.81 2.63
N LEU A 516 -13.30 -13.99 3.75
CA LEU A 516 -12.39 -15.10 3.98
C LEU A 516 -12.91 -15.96 5.12
N VAL A 517 -12.94 -17.28 4.90
CA VAL A 517 -13.46 -18.25 5.88
C VAL A 517 -12.45 -19.38 6.08
N VAL A 518 -12.09 -19.64 7.32
CA VAL A 518 -11.19 -20.72 7.73
C VAL A 518 -12.00 -21.80 8.44
N CYS A 519 -12.05 -22.98 7.82
CA CYS A 519 -12.71 -24.17 8.37
C CYS A 519 -11.67 -25.18 8.83
N GLN A 520 -12.03 -26.01 9.80
CA GLN A 520 -11.30 -27.23 10.07
C GLN A 520 -11.32 -28.12 8.82
N GLY A 521 -10.16 -28.61 8.40
CA GLY A 521 -10.01 -29.49 7.25
C GLY A 521 -10.48 -30.90 7.59
N ASP A 522 -11.04 -31.56 6.59
CA ASP A 522 -11.41 -32.98 6.62
C ASP A 522 -10.90 -33.65 5.34
N ASN A 523 -10.70 -34.97 5.37
CA ASN A 523 -10.15 -35.76 4.26
C ASN A 523 -11.03 -35.67 2.99
N ASP A 524 -12.33 -35.41 3.15
CA ASP A 524 -13.30 -35.35 2.06
C ASP A 524 -13.40 -33.97 1.39
N LEU A 525 -12.56 -33.00 1.79
CA LEU A 525 -12.62 -31.60 1.32
C LEU A 525 -14.00 -30.95 1.49
N ARG A 526 -14.84 -31.43 2.41
CA ARG A 526 -16.11 -30.80 2.80
C ARG A 526 -15.85 -29.66 3.79
N PRO A 527 -16.71 -28.62 3.84
CA PRO A 527 -16.52 -27.55 4.81
C PRO A 527 -16.75 -28.10 6.23
N GLY A 528 -15.68 -28.20 7.02
CA GLY A 528 -15.73 -28.65 8.42
C GLY A 528 -16.38 -27.62 9.36
N ARG A 529 -15.89 -27.54 10.61
CA ARG A 529 -16.31 -26.50 11.56
C ARG A 529 -15.64 -25.18 11.20
N ILE A 530 -16.41 -24.09 11.14
CA ILE A 530 -15.86 -22.75 10.89
C ILE A 530 -15.12 -22.26 12.13
N ILE A 531 -13.80 -22.09 12.03
CA ILE A 531 -12.96 -21.59 13.11
C ILE A 531 -13.01 -20.06 13.11
N HIS A 532 -12.57 -19.45 12.01
CA HIS A 532 -12.51 -17.99 11.84
C HIS A 532 -13.16 -17.56 10.53
N GLN A 533 -13.62 -16.31 10.49
CA GLN A 533 -14.17 -15.68 9.31
C GLN A 533 -14.02 -14.17 9.40
N THR A 534 -13.92 -13.50 8.25
CA THR A 534 -14.02 -12.05 8.18
C THR A 534 -15.47 -11.62 8.03
N GLN A 535 -15.74 -10.34 8.34
CA GLN A 535 -16.92 -9.69 7.78
C GLN A 535 -16.78 -9.54 6.26
N ARG A 536 -17.89 -9.21 5.60
CA ARG A 536 -17.93 -8.99 4.15
C ARG A 536 -17.63 -7.52 3.87
N TYR A 537 -16.53 -7.24 3.16
CA TYR A 537 -16.13 -5.87 2.84
C TYR A 537 -15.92 -5.65 1.36
N VAL A 538 -16.36 -4.50 0.86
CA VAL A 538 -16.05 -4.01 -0.49
C VAL A 538 -14.79 -3.15 -0.38
N ARG A 539 -13.62 -3.79 -0.45
CA ARG A 539 -12.29 -3.16 -0.31
C ARG A 539 -11.29 -3.84 -1.25
N ASN A 540 -10.18 -3.18 -1.58
CA ASN A 540 -9.11 -3.75 -2.41
C ASN A 540 -8.51 -5.03 -1.79
N PHE A 541 -8.51 -5.12 -0.46
CA PHE A 541 -8.15 -6.31 0.29
C PHE A 541 -8.82 -6.34 1.66
N ILE A 542 -8.86 -7.52 2.26
CA ILE A 542 -9.29 -7.79 3.63
C ILE A 542 -8.26 -8.66 4.34
N MET A 543 -8.19 -8.57 5.67
CA MET A 543 -7.27 -9.32 6.50
C MET A 543 -8.02 -10.12 7.57
N LEU A 544 -7.52 -11.31 7.87
CA LEU A 544 -7.92 -12.14 9.00
C LEU A 544 -6.67 -12.53 9.81
N SER A 545 -6.58 -12.05 11.04
CA SER A 545 -5.55 -12.46 11.99
C SER A 545 -6.08 -13.57 12.91
N ALA A 546 -5.32 -14.66 13.04
CA ALA A 546 -5.72 -15.81 13.86
C ALA A 546 -4.50 -16.54 14.44
N VAL A 547 -4.70 -17.22 15.58
CA VAL A 547 -3.72 -18.20 16.10
C VAL A 547 -4.33 -19.58 15.91
N LEU A 548 -3.66 -20.42 15.12
CA LEU A 548 -4.14 -21.77 14.81
C LEU A 548 -3.26 -22.82 15.48
N ASP A 549 -3.89 -23.85 16.05
CA ASP A 549 -3.21 -25.04 16.55
C ASP A 549 -2.80 -25.97 15.39
N PRO A 550 -1.86 -26.91 15.63
CA PRO A 550 -1.45 -27.88 14.61
C PRO A 550 -2.63 -28.63 14.00
N GLY A 551 -2.70 -28.66 12.68
CA GLY A 551 -3.79 -29.31 11.96
C GLY A 551 -3.91 -28.89 10.51
N VAL A 552 -4.87 -29.50 9.82
CA VAL A 552 -5.25 -29.16 8.45
C VAL A 552 -6.49 -28.28 8.49
N TYR A 553 -6.46 -27.20 7.75
CA TYR A 553 -7.52 -26.21 7.63
C TYR A 553 -7.89 -26.02 6.16
N THR A 554 -9.14 -25.68 5.90
CA THR A 554 -9.62 -25.28 4.57
C THR A 554 -9.92 -23.80 4.58
N VAL A 555 -9.26 -23.04 3.71
CA VAL A 555 -9.44 -21.60 3.53
C VAL A 555 -10.26 -21.37 2.26
N ALA A 556 -11.43 -20.75 2.42
CA ALA A 556 -12.27 -20.33 1.31
C ALA A 556 -12.19 -18.82 1.12
N CYS A 557 -11.86 -18.41 -0.10
CA CYS A 557 -11.85 -17.03 -0.54
C CYS A 557 -13.14 -16.78 -1.33
N LEU A 558 -13.97 -15.83 -0.89
CA LEU A 558 -15.31 -15.64 -1.42
C LEU A 558 -15.55 -14.19 -1.85
N SER A 559 -16.42 -14.03 -2.84
CA SER A 559 -17.06 -12.76 -3.21
C SER A 559 -18.46 -13.07 -3.75
N PHE A 560 -19.49 -12.72 -2.97
CA PHE A 560 -20.89 -13.04 -3.26
C PHE A 560 -21.48 -12.18 -4.40
N ASN A 561 -21.06 -10.92 -4.55
CA ASN A 561 -21.55 -10.05 -5.62
C ASN A 561 -20.92 -10.38 -6.98
N LYS A 562 -19.77 -11.06 -7.00
CA LYS A 562 -19.10 -11.56 -8.20
C LYS A 562 -19.54 -12.97 -8.59
N TRP A 563 -20.26 -13.65 -7.72
CA TRP A 563 -20.73 -15.02 -7.91
C TRP A 563 -21.63 -15.20 -9.14
N THR A 564 -22.45 -14.20 -9.44
CA THR A 564 -23.46 -14.24 -10.51
C THR A 564 -22.97 -13.72 -11.85
N LEU A 565 -21.72 -13.23 -11.91
CA LEU A 565 -21.16 -12.74 -13.17
C LEU A 565 -20.95 -13.90 -14.15
N ASP A 566 -20.81 -13.60 -15.43
CA ASP A 566 -20.42 -14.62 -16.43
C ASP A 566 -18.89 -14.70 -16.59
N LYS A 567 -18.15 -13.74 -16.02
CA LYS A 567 -16.70 -13.67 -16.12
C LYS A 567 -16.04 -14.12 -14.82
N PRO A 568 -14.96 -14.91 -14.92
CA PRO A 568 -14.23 -15.34 -13.74
C PRO A 568 -13.49 -14.16 -13.10
N VAL A 569 -13.41 -14.16 -11.76
CA VAL A 569 -12.75 -13.10 -10.98
C VAL A 569 -11.49 -13.66 -10.33
N LYS A 570 -10.34 -13.05 -10.64
CA LYS A 570 -9.07 -13.42 -10.03
C LYS A 570 -8.98 -12.79 -8.64
N LEU A 571 -8.64 -13.59 -7.63
CA LEU A 571 -8.29 -13.14 -6.29
C LEU A 571 -6.89 -13.67 -5.93
N ASN A 572 -6.22 -13.02 -4.99
CA ASN A 572 -4.91 -13.46 -4.51
C ASN A 572 -4.94 -13.59 -2.99
N LEU A 573 -4.58 -14.76 -2.47
CA LEU A 573 -4.44 -15.03 -1.05
C LEU A 573 -2.95 -14.94 -0.69
N ALA A 574 -2.63 -14.09 0.29
CA ALA A 574 -1.34 -14.09 0.98
C ALA A 574 -1.54 -14.62 2.39
N VAL A 575 -0.67 -15.52 2.84
CA VAL A 575 -0.65 -16.02 4.22
C VAL A 575 0.71 -15.68 4.80
N HIS A 576 0.71 -14.90 5.88
CA HIS A 576 1.89 -14.52 6.63
C HIS A 576 1.91 -15.26 7.95
N SER A 577 3.08 -15.74 8.35
CA SER A 577 3.32 -16.51 9.57
C SER A 577 4.55 -15.97 10.29
N SER A 578 4.48 -15.85 11.61
CA SER A 578 5.54 -15.28 12.45
C SER A 578 6.51 -16.29 13.09
N GLN A 579 6.27 -17.59 12.94
CA GLN A 579 7.06 -18.63 13.63
C GLN A 579 7.54 -19.73 12.69
N GLN A 580 6.62 -20.33 11.94
CA GLN A 580 6.92 -21.48 11.08
C GLN A 580 6.22 -21.34 9.73
N PRO A 581 6.83 -21.80 8.63
CA PRO A 581 6.16 -21.80 7.33
C PRO A 581 4.92 -22.70 7.39
N VAL A 582 3.83 -22.21 6.82
CA VAL A 582 2.62 -23.00 6.59
C VAL A 582 2.67 -23.57 5.18
N LEU A 583 2.18 -24.80 5.02
CA LEU A 583 1.99 -25.37 3.70
C LEU A 583 0.62 -24.97 3.18
N LEU A 584 0.57 -24.33 2.02
CA LEU A 584 -0.66 -23.91 1.38
C LEU A 584 -0.78 -24.56 0.00
N GLU A 585 -1.85 -25.30 -0.22
CA GLU A 585 -2.13 -26.00 -1.47
C GLU A 585 -3.50 -25.58 -2.02
N GLN A 586 -3.58 -25.30 -3.32
CA GLN A 586 -4.85 -25.04 -3.98
C GLN A 586 -5.54 -26.35 -4.35
N MET A 587 -6.82 -26.47 -4.01
CA MET A 587 -7.62 -27.69 -4.14
C MET A 587 -8.96 -27.36 -4.81
N GLN A 588 -9.44 -28.27 -5.67
CA GLN A 588 -10.78 -28.19 -6.20
C GLN A 588 -11.75 -28.94 -5.28
N CYS A 589 -12.85 -28.30 -4.88
CA CYS A 589 -13.85 -28.96 -4.04
C CYS A 589 -14.48 -30.16 -4.76
N GLY A 590 -14.54 -31.31 -4.09
CA GLY A 590 -15.13 -32.55 -4.63
C GLY A 590 -16.65 -32.54 -4.75
N SER A 591 -17.33 -31.54 -4.17
CA SER A 591 -18.79 -31.40 -4.19
C SER A 591 -19.21 -30.09 -4.86
N GLN A 592 -20.18 -30.17 -5.77
CA GLN A 592 -20.84 -28.99 -6.36
C GLN A 592 -21.64 -28.17 -5.33
N HIS A 593 -21.96 -28.77 -4.18
CA HIS A 593 -22.74 -28.13 -3.11
C HIS A 593 -21.87 -27.53 -2.00
N TRP A 594 -20.54 -27.54 -2.16
CA TRP A 594 -19.61 -27.10 -1.11
C TRP A 594 -19.91 -25.69 -0.58
N LEU A 595 -20.16 -24.72 -1.48
CA LEU A 595 -20.51 -23.37 -1.05
C LEU A 595 -21.85 -23.36 -0.30
N ALA A 596 -22.87 -24.06 -0.81
CA ALA A 596 -24.18 -24.10 -0.16
C ALA A 596 -24.07 -24.65 1.26
N GLU A 597 -23.29 -25.72 1.46
CA GLU A 597 -22.97 -26.27 2.78
C GLU A 597 -22.23 -25.25 3.66
N LEU A 598 -21.23 -24.53 3.12
CA LEU A 598 -20.51 -23.49 3.86
C LEU A 598 -21.44 -22.35 4.28
N VAL A 599 -22.30 -21.85 3.38
CA VAL A 599 -23.22 -20.74 3.66
C VAL A 599 -24.27 -21.15 4.70
N CYS A 600 -24.75 -22.40 4.67
CA CYS A 600 -25.60 -22.92 5.74
C CYS A 600 -24.89 -22.88 7.10
N LYS A 601 -23.63 -23.34 7.17
CA LYS A 601 -22.83 -23.30 8.41
C LYS A 601 -22.56 -21.88 8.88
N LEU A 602 -22.28 -20.96 7.97
CA LEU A 602 -22.12 -19.53 8.27
C LEU A 602 -23.41 -18.95 8.87
N ALA A 603 -24.56 -19.27 8.28
CA ALA A 603 -25.86 -18.83 8.74
C ALA A 603 -26.21 -19.39 10.12
N GLU A 604 -25.96 -20.67 10.35
CA GLU A 604 -26.14 -21.31 11.66
C GLU A 604 -25.25 -20.72 12.75
N LYS A 605 -24.02 -20.32 12.40
CA LYS A 605 -23.06 -19.71 13.34
C LYS A 605 -23.39 -18.24 13.66
N CYS A 606 -23.86 -17.49 12.67
CA CYS A 606 -23.88 -16.02 12.75
C CYS A 606 -25.26 -15.40 12.83
N ALA A 607 -26.33 -16.16 12.53
CA ALA A 607 -27.69 -15.67 12.58
C ALA A 607 -28.54 -16.42 13.61
N PRO A 608 -29.49 -15.74 14.27
CA PRO A 608 -30.44 -16.40 15.13
C PRO A 608 -31.32 -17.37 14.32
N ARG A 609 -31.61 -18.52 14.91
CA ARG A 609 -32.49 -19.55 14.33
C ARG A 609 -33.95 -19.09 14.38
N CYS A 610 -34.63 -19.08 13.24
CA CYS A 610 -36.07 -18.85 13.14
C CYS A 610 -36.77 -20.10 12.58
N GLN A 611 -37.51 -20.82 13.42
CA GLN A 611 -38.23 -22.02 13.00
C GLN A 611 -39.52 -21.62 12.25
N LEU A 612 -39.63 -22.01 10.98
CA LEU A 612 -40.82 -21.72 10.16
C LEU A 612 -41.91 -22.77 10.38
N ARG A 613 -41.50 -24.04 10.46
CA ARG A 613 -42.34 -25.19 10.81
C ARG A 613 -41.47 -26.29 11.42
N PRO A 614 -42.03 -27.33 12.07
CA PRO A 614 -41.25 -28.46 12.54
C PRO A 614 -40.36 -29.03 11.42
N GLY A 615 -39.06 -29.16 11.68
CA GLY A 615 -38.08 -29.62 10.69
C GLY A 615 -37.60 -28.58 9.67
N VAL A 616 -38.15 -27.36 9.60
CA VAL A 616 -37.68 -26.31 8.67
C VAL A 616 -37.26 -25.05 9.42
N ASP A 617 -35.99 -24.71 9.31
CA ASP A 617 -35.38 -23.55 9.95
C ASP A 617 -34.99 -22.50 8.90
N SER A 618 -35.07 -21.22 9.28
CA SER A 618 -34.61 -20.08 8.49
C SER A 618 -33.63 -19.22 9.29
N TYR A 619 -32.69 -18.63 8.56
CA TYR A 619 -31.61 -17.81 9.10
C TYR A 619 -31.47 -16.56 8.24
N TYR A 620 -31.33 -15.41 8.89
CA TYR A 620 -31.19 -14.11 8.23
C TYR A 620 -29.88 -13.47 8.66
N LEU A 621 -28.93 -13.40 7.72
CA LEU A 621 -27.66 -12.72 7.91
C LEU A 621 -27.81 -11.28 7.45
N THR A 622 -27.92 -10.36 8.41
CA THR A 622 -28.08 -8.91 8.18
C THR A 622 -26.90 -8.09 8.69
N THR A 623 -26.34 -8.45 9.85
CA THR A 623 -25.32 -7.63 10.54
C THR A 623 -23.91 -8.09 10.17
N GLY A 624 -23.07 -7.18 9.67
CA GLY A 624 -21.71 -7.51 9.19
C GLY A 624 -21.65 -8.17 7.81
N TRP A 625 -22.80 -8.24 7.13
CA TRP A 625 -22.95 -8.73 5.77
C TRP A 625 -23.50 -7.58 4.92
N ALA A 626 -22.77 -7.17 3.89
CA ALA A 626 -23.22 -6.10 2.98
C ALA A 626 -24.42 -6.57 2.12
N GLY A 627 -25.64 -6.54 2.65
CA GLY A 627 -26.85 -7.09 2.02
C GLY A 627 -27.50 -8.17 2.88
N LEU A 628 -28.59 -8.79 2.39
CA LEU A 628 -29.32 -9.83 3.12
C LEU A 628 -29.00 -11.21 2.54
N ILE A 629 -28.50 -12.12 3.37
CA ILE A 629 -28.46 -13.55 3.02
C ILE A 629 -29.54 -14.27 3.83
N CYS A 630 -30.51 -14.83 3.13
CA CYS A 630 -31.54 -15.71 3.70
C CYS A 630 -31.16 -17.16 3.40
N VAL A 631 -31.08 -17.98 4.44
CA VAL A 631 -30.85 -19.41 4.32
C VAL A 631 -32.03 -20.16 4.93
N VAL A 632 -32.66 -21.02 4.16
CA VAL A 632 -33.71 -21.93 4.63
C VAL A 632 -33.19 -23.35 4.54
N VAL A 633 -33.25 -24.10 5.64
CA VAL A 633 -32.78 -25.48 5.73
C VAL A 633 -33.94 -26.38 6.13
N ASN A 634 -34.27 -27.35 5.27
CA ASN A 634 -35.25 -28.38 5.55
C ASN A 634 -34.54 -29.65 6.05
N ARG A 635 -34.76 -29.99 7.32
CA ARG A 635 -34.27 -31.20 8.00
C ARG A 635 -35.42 -32.14 8.39
N ASP A 636 -36.62 -31.93 7.86
CA ASP A 636 -37.78 -32.78 8.15
C ASP A 636 -37.53 -34.21 7.64
N PRO A 637 -37.48 -35.23 8.51
CA PRO A 637 -37.23 -36.62 8.12
C PRO A 637 -38.33 -37.20 7.21
N GLY A 638 -39.50 -36.57 7.14
CA GLY A 638 -40.59 -36.95 6.23
C GLY A 638 -40.47 -36.38 4.81
N SER A 639 -39.46 -35.55 4.51
CA SER A 639 -39.25 -34.93 3.20
C SER A 639 -37.78 -34.94 2.77
N ALA A 640 -37.51 -34.65 1.50
CA ALA A 640 -36.12 -34.54 1.04
C ALA A 640 -35.42 -33.37 1.76
N CYS A 641 -34.23 -33.63 2.29
CA CYS A 641 -33.38 -32.59 2.86
C CYS A 641 -32.94 -31.62 1.75
N TRP A 642 -33.15 -30.33 1.95
CA TRP A 642 -32.73 -29.29 1.01
C TRP A 642 -32.35 -28.01 1.75
N SER A 643 -31.46 -27.23 1.14
CA SER A 643 -31.17 -25.87 1.57
C SER A 643 -31.37 -24.89 0.41
N SER A 644 -31.93 -23.72 0.70
CA SER A 644 -32.09 -22.63 -0.25
C SER A 644 -31.37 -21.40 0.29
N VAL A 645 -30.53 -20.80 -0.56
CA VAL A 645 -29.75 -19.60 -0.23
C VAL A 645 -30.15 -18.50 -1.19
N SER A 646 -30.61 -17.38 -0.65
CA SER A 646 -30.87 -16.15 -1.40
C SER A 646 -30.01 -15.04 -0.84
N ALA A 647 -29.15 -14.45 -1.66
CA ALA A 647 -28.33 -13.30 -1.29
C ALA A 647 -28.73 -12.08 -2.12
N THR A 648 -29.04 -10.96 -1.46
CA THR A 648 -29.16 -9.67 -2.14
C THR A 648 -27.82 -8.95 -2.11
N ALA A 649 -27.40 -8.44 -3.27
CA ALA A 649 -26.31 -7.49 -3.33
C ALA A 649 -26.73 -6.22 -2.55
N PRO A 650 -25.79 -5.52 -1.89
CA PRO A 650 -26.11 -4.21 -1.35
C PRO A 650 -26.52 -3.35 -2.54
N ARG A 651 -27.76 -2.85 -2.54
CA ARG A 651 -28.10 -1.77 -3.46
C ARG A 651 -27.19 -0.62 -3.07
N THR A 652 -26.30 -0.23 -3.97
CA THR A 652 -25.59 1.05 -3.90
C THR A 652 -26.63 2.13 -3.62
N LEU A 653 -26.55 2.71 -2.42
CA LEU A 653 -27.23 3.97 -2.09
C LEU A 653 -26.43 5.11 -2.71
#